data_AF-A0A841K2D1-F1
#
_entry.id   AF-A0A841K2D1-F1
#
_cell.length_a   1.000
_cell.length_b   1.000
_cell.length_c   1.000
_cell.angle_alpha   90.00
_cell.angle_beta   90.00
_cell.angle_gamma   90.00
#
_symmetry.space_group_name_H-M   'P 1'
#
loop_
_entity.id
_entity.type
_entity.pdbx_description
1 polymer ?
#
loop_
_entity_poly.entity_id
_entity_poly.type
_entity_poly.pdbx_seq_one_letter_code
_entity_poly.pdbx_strand_id
1 'polypeptide(L)'
;MSVRKRTDTWTWPIDASQYDQAHGLTAKERLFLTVELPSRIKSSKTRQPSLDVVERLVRPMHDVLDHIEIRGVRRRSLVFYLLEEMGRRDRSLWAWSDAEWIEVVERRRHEGNPIIAAAFLLRGFEGLMNFPKRRQFSSYLALQIFGFKRFAAVKKKISARLSESGYGPRTLRKVPLTLAQLMLITRSPRIEDITEVALLQLQERNGVLEKCVIALARLLASDGIIEQPVRRPGLKSKLADKAPEAILANVPYEWERLAKYWHETSTLSRTSRSRIYCQLLSVGRWLHATRPHIEGPAQWTRAVAAEAVVMCLNLKNCEWAHSTTKSWFHSAGKPMLARSKASVLSSLRTFFRDLQYWETIPRSFDPHVAFRLPRSLRALIGTDPRVIADDVWAKLIWAGLNIAAKDLPFRGNPGNNDTYFYPLPLVRALSVVWLFAGLRWDEIRRLRLGCIRWQENAPGERVCLLSIPISKTSTAFSKPVDTVVGEVIEAWEKDRPTQMKIIDPKTGELVDYLFAYRSKALGCAYLNNTLIPVLCAKAGIPDKDVRGRITSHRARSTIATQLFNAREPMSLFELQAWLGHKHPSSTQHYAKINPSKLTKSYEKAGYFERNIRAIEVLIDQDVVRKGLAAEEAWKFFDLGHGYCTYDFFDQCPHRMACAQCSFYVAKESTRAQILEAKANLLRLRQDIPLSEPELAAVEDGLAAYEKLIANLRDVPTPDRLLQIEAAPAMRLSEREE
;
A
#
# COMPACT_ATOMS: atom_id res chain seq x y z
N MET A 1 37.97 8.94 -1.76
CA MET A 1 38.47 9.34 -3.09
C MET A 1 39.50 8.31 -3.53
N SER A 2 39.14 7.43 -4.48
CA SER A 2 40.05 6.43 -5.03
C SER A 2 40.24 6.75 -6.51
N VAL A 3 41.51 6.91 -6.89
CA VAL A 3 41.99 7.24 -8.23
C VAL A 3 41.52 6.16 -9.21
N ARG A 4 40.42 6.42 -9.93
CA ARG A 4 39.95 5.56 -11.02
C ARG A 4 41.00 5.62 -12.14
N LYS A 5 41.69 4.50 -12.37
CA LYS A 5 42.54 4.24 -13.55
C LYS A 5 41.86 4.74 -14.83
N ARG A 6 42.37 5.84 -15.40
CA ARG A 6 42.04 6.29 -16.76
C ARG A 6 42.50 5.20 -17.73
N THR A 7 41.56 4.38 -18.22
CA THR A 7 41.80 3.38 -19.26
C THR A 7 41.01 3.77 -20.50
N ASP A 8 41.72 3.87 -21.63
CA ASP A 8 41.29 4.24 -22.99
C ASP A 8 40.69 5.65 -23.16
N THR A 9 41.51 6.63 -23.53
CA THR A 9 41.04 7.98 -23.89
C THR A 9 40.54 7.96 -25.33
N TRP A 10 39.23 8.13 -25.54
CA TRP A 10 38.69 8.32 -26.88
C TRP A 10 39.19 9.64 -27.44
N THR A 11 39.96 9.56 -28.52
CA THR A 11 40.35 10.69 -29.36
C THR A 11 39.37 10.81 -30.51
N TRP A 12 38.99 12.05 -30.81
CA TRP A 12 38.11 12.31 -31.95
C TRP A 12 38.85 11.96 -33.24
N PRO A 13 38.29 11.14 -34.15
CA PRO A 13 39.05 10.54 -35.24
C PRO A 13 39.38 11.52 -36.37
N ILE A 14 38.68 12.65 -36.45
CA ILE A 14 38.79 13.63 -37.53
C ILE A 14 39.12 14.99 -36.95
N ASP A 15 40.36 15.44 -37.10
CA ASP A 15 40.78 16.77 -36.64
C ASP A 15 40.46 17.83 -37.70
N ALA A 16 39.34 18.53 -37.49
CA ALA A 16 38.87 19.55 -38.43
C ALA A 16 39.89 20.67 -38.66
N SER A 17 40.80 20.95 -37.71
CA SER A 17 41.80 22.01 -37.82
C SER A 17 42.86 21.74 -38.90
N GLN A 18 42.95 20.51 -39.38
CA GLN A 18 43.90 20.10 -40.43
C GLN A 18 43.39 20.38 -41.85
N TYR A 19 42.15 20.85 -41.99
CA TYR A 19 41.52 21.13 -43.29
C TYR A 19 41.33 22.63 -43.52
N ASP A 20 41.29 23.05 -44.78
CA ASP A 20 40.82 24.38 -45.14
C ASP A 20 39.30 24.47 -44.94
N GLN A 21 38.90 25.27 -43.96
CA GLN A 21 37.49 25.49 -43.59
C GLN A 21 36.85 26.70 -44.28
N ALA A 22 37.49 27.29 -45.30
CA ALA A 22 36.93 28.44 -45.99
C ALA A 22 35.53 28.16 -46.56
N HIS A 23 34.58 29.03 -46.24
CA HIS A 23 33.17 28.90 -46.60
C HIS A 23 32.91 29.02 -48.11
N GLY A 24 33.69 29.86 -48.80
CA GLY A 24 33.53 30.12 -50.23
C GLY A 24 34.24 29.09 -51.12
N LEU A 25 33.76 28.96 -52.36
CA LEU A 25 34.45 28.24 -53.43
C LEU A 25 35.40 29.17 -54.18
N THR A 26 36.59 28.69 -54.54
CA THR A 26 37.47 29.41 -55.46
C THR A 26 36.89 29.39 -56.87
N ALA A 27 37.33 30.31 -57.75
CA ALA A 27 36.86 30.37 -59.12
C ALA A 27 37.09 29.05 -59.89
N LYS A 28 38.21 28.37 -59.62
CA LYS A 28 38.56 27.07 -60.22
C LYS A 28 37.64 25.95 -59.75
N GLU A 29 37.33 25.93 -58.44
CA GLU A 29 36.40 24.93 -57.87
C GLU A 29 34.98 25.15 -58.35
N ARG A 30 34.52 26.40 -58.40
CA ARG A 30 33.19 26.73 -58.93
C ARG A 30 33.03 26.27 -60.37
N LEU A 31 34.02 26.55 -61.23
CA LEU A 31 34.04 26.09 -62.62
C LEU A 31 33.99 24.56 -62.71
N PHE A 32 34.81 23.87 -61.91
CA PHE A 32 34.83 22.42 -61.88
C PHE A 32 33.47 21.82 -61.45
N LEU A 33 32.89 22.31 -60.35
CA LEU A 33 31.65 21.77 -59.79
C LEU A 33 30.40 22.06 -60.63
N THR A 34 30.35 23.20 -61.33
CA THR A 34 29.16 23.62 -62.10
C THR A 34 29.21 23.23 -63.57
N VAL A 35 30.40 23.13 -64.17
CA VAL A 35 30.57 22.88 -65.61
C VAL A 35 31.22 21.53 -65.87
N GLU A 36 32.36 21.23 -65.26
CA GLU A 36 33.13 20.02 -65.60
C GLU A 36 32.54 18.73 -65.01
N LEU A 37 32.12 18.78 -63.74
CA LEU A 37 31.56 17.65 -63.02
C LEU A 37 30.26 17.13 -63.67
N PRO A 38 29.24 17.97 -63.97
CA PRO A 38 27.99 17.50 -64.58
C PRO A 38 28.16 17.04 -66.04
N SER A 39 29.10 17.64 -66.78
CA SER A 39 29.37 17.31 -68.19
C SER A 39 30.08 15.96 -68.34
N ARG A 40 30.97 15.60 -67.42
CA ARG A 40 31.75 14.35 -67.45
C ARG A 40 30.99 13.14 -66.89
N ILE A 41 30.02 13.35 -66.00
CA ILE A 41 29.12 12.30 -65.51
C ILE A 41 28.16 11.82 -66.64
N LYS A 42 27.78 12.73 -67.54
CA LYS A 42 26.91 12.42 -68.69
C LYS A 42 27.63 11.71 -69.85
N SER A 43 28.96 11.83 -69.97
CA SER A 43 29.69 11.47 -71.20
C SER A 43 30.54 10.19 -71.16
N SER A 44 30.77 9.53 -70.01
CA SER A 44 31.57 8.29 -70.01
C SER A 44 31.39 7.40 -68.76
N LYS A 45 31.18 6.09 -68.98
CA LYS A 45 31.32 5.04 -67.94
C LYS A 45 32.79 4.65 -67.65
N THR A 46 33.77 5.20 -68.39
CA THR A 46 35.15 4.68 -68.42
C THR A 46 36.27 5.69 -68.11
N ARG A 47 36.02 7.01 -68.06
CA ARG A 47 37.06 8.01 -67.69
C ARG A 47 36.58 8.94 -66.57
N GLN A 48 37.16 8.79 -65.38
CA GLN A 48 36.79 9.55 -64.18
C GLN A 48 37.49 10.91 -64.16
N PRO A 49 36.83 12.00 -63.72
CA PRO A 49 37.48 13.30 -63.58
C PRO A 49 38.53 13.26 -62.47
N SER A 50 39.69 13.90 -62.70
CA SER A 50 40.64 14.12 -61.61
C SER A 50 40.02 15.05 -60.57
N LEU A 51 40.23 14.76 -59.29
CA LEU A 51 39.72 15.55 -58.16
C LEU A 51 40.77 16.56 -57.64
N ASP A 52 41.95 16.66 -58.27
CA ASP A 52 43.05 17.52 -57.81
C ASP A 52 42.63 18.99 -57.64
N VAL A 53 41.75 19.49 -58.52
CA VAL A 53 41.25 20.88 -58.49
C VAL A 53 40.37 21.16 -57.26
N VAL A 54 39.73 20.13 -56.71
CA VAL A 54 38.81 20.18 -55.56
C VAL A 54 39.37 19.40 -54.36
N GLU A 55 40.68 19.15 -54.32
CA GLU A 55 41.32 18.30 -53.30
C GLU A 55 41.00 18.77 -51.88
N ARG A 56 40.99 20.10 -51.64
CA ARG A 56 40.64 20.65 -50.32
C ARG A 56 39.20 20.33 -49.88
N LEU A 57 38.28 20.15 -50.83
CA LEU A 57 36.87 19.81 -50.55
C LEU A 57 36.70 18.30 -50.36
N VAL A 58 37.51 17.50 -51.07
CA VAL A 58 37.40 16.05 -51.11
C VAL A 58 38.14 15.37 -49.97
N ARG A 59 39.31 15.88 -49.57
CA ARG A 59 40.14 15.30 -48.50
C ARG A 59 39.40 15.10 -47.17
N PRO A 60 38.65 16.07 -46.62
CA PRO A 60 37.88 15.86 -45.38
C PRO A 60 36.82 14.75 -45.51
N MET A 61 36.20 14.63 -46.70
CA MET A 61 35.22 13.58 -46.95
C MET A 61 35.88 12.20 -47.06
N HIS A 62 37.05 12.12 -47.68
CA HIS A 62 37.81 10.89 -47.81
C HIS A 62 38.23 10.34 -46.45
N ASP A 63 38.79 11.17 -45.58
CA ASP A 63 39.22 10.79 -44.23
C ASP A 63 38.04 10.27 -43.38
N VAL A 64 36.88 10.93 -43.45
CA VAL A 64 35.65 10.42 -42.81
C VAL A 64 35.25 9.07 -43.38
N LEU A 65 35.18 8.93 -44.70
CA LEU A 65 34.75 7.68 -45.36
C LEU A 65 35.73 6.52 -45.10
N ASP A 66 37.01 6.81 -44.92
CA ASP A 66 38.02 5.83 -44.50
C ASP A 66 37.79 5.38 -43.06
N HIS A 67 37.52 6.32 -42.15
CA HIS A 67 37.19 6.01 -40.75
C HIS A 67 35.92 5.14 -40.62
N ILE A 68 34.87 5.42 -41.41
CA ILE A 68 33.63 4.63 -41.39
C ILE A 68 33.65 3.40 -42.33
N GLU A 69 34.82 3.07 -42.89
CA GLU A 69 35.10 1.90 -43.73
C GLU A 69 34.24 1.78 -45.01
N ILE A 70 33.87 2.91 -45.63
CA ILE A 70 33.11 2.92 -46.90
C ILE A 70 34.06 2.93 -48.09
N ARG A 71 33.99 1.88 -48.94
CA ARG A 71 34.90 1.67 -50.08
C ARG A 71 34.16 1.54 -51.42
N GLY A 72 34.93 1.59 -52.51
CA GLY A 72 34.47 1.24 -53.86
C GLY A 72 33.46 2.21 -54.49
N VAL A 73 32.49 1.68 -55.23
CA VAL A 73 31.47 2.45 -55.98
C VAL A 73 30.68 3.39 -55.06
N ARG A 74 30.35 2.93 -53.86
CA ARG A 74 29.57 3.69 -52.88
C ARG A 74 30.32 4.94 -52.38
N ARG A 75 31.61 4.81 -52.06
CA ARG A 75 32.48 5.94 -51.68
C ARG A 75 32.46 7.02 -52.75
N ARG A 76 32.70 6.62 -54.01
CA ARG A 76 32.70 7.54 -55.16
C ARG A 76 31.35 8.24 -55.31
N SER A 77 30.27 7.48 -55.26
CA SER A 77 28.92 8.01 -55.40
C SER A 77 28.56 9.02 -54.31
N LEU A 78 29.04 8.83 -53.07
CA LEU A 78 28.85 9.78 -51.95
C LEU A 78 29.66 11.07 -52.14
N VAL A 79 30.93 10.95 -52.54
CA VAL A 79 31.80 12.10 -52.79
C VAL A 79 31.22 12.97 -53.90
N PHE A 80 30.86 12.37 -55.04
CA PHE A 80 30.25 13.12 -56.16
C PHE A 80 28.95 13.81 -55.77
N TYR A 81 28.09 13.12 -55.03
CA TYR A 81 26.84 13.70 -54.56
C TYR A 81 27.05 14.93 -53.67
N LEU A 82 28.01 14.88 -52.73
CA LEU A 82 28.31 16.01 -51.87
C LEU A 82 28.95 17.17 -52.65
N LEU A 83 29.81 16.88 -53.64
CA LEU A 83 30.38 17.89 -54.54
C LEU A 83 29.29 18.58 -55.40
N GLU A 84 28.33 17.82 -55.94
CA GLU A 84 27.18 18.38 -56.65
C GLU A 84 26.35 19.31 -55.76
N GLU A 85 26.10 18.93 -54.51
CA GLU A 85 25.35 19.74 -53.56
C GLU A 85 26.12 21.00 -53.10
N MET A 86 27.47 20.98 -53.08
CA MET A 86 28.32 22.17 -52.87
C MET A 86 28.24 23.11 -54.08
N GLY A 87 28.35 22.57 -55.30
CA GLY A 87 28.22 23.34 -56.54
C GLY A 87 26.85 24.00 -56.66
N ARG A 88 25.78 23.27 -56.31
CA ARG A 88 24.40 23.79 -56.28
C ARG A 88 24.21 24.95 -55.31
N ARG A 89 24.92 24.95 -54.17
CA ARG A 89 24.81 25.99 -53.11
C ARG A 89 25.88 27.08 -53.19
N ASP A 90 26.78 26.96 -54.16
CA ASP A 90 27.97 27.80 -54.37
C ASP A 90 28.81 28.05 -53.11
N ARG A 91 28.95 27.02 -52.25
CA ARG A 91 29.68 27.10 -50.99
C ARG A 91 30.19 25.73 -50.54
N SER A 92 31.26 25.72 -49.74
CA SER A 92 31.83 24.49 -49.19
C SER A 92 30.94 23.85 -48.12
N LEU A 93 31.20 22.59 -47.76
CA LEU A 93 30.45 21.89 -46.69
C LEU A 93 30.53 22.59 -45.32
N TRP A 94 31.56 23.42 -45.11
CA TRP A 94 31.80 24.11 -43.83
C TRP A 94 30.80 25.25 -43.61
N ALA A 95 30.20 25.75 -44.69
CA ALA A 95 29.20 26.82 -44.66
C ALA A 95 27.74 26.31 -44.58
N TRP A 96 27.54 24.99 -44.45
CA TRP A 96 26.20 24.40 -44.43
C TRP A 96 25.60 24.45 -43.02
N SER A 97 24.37 24.92 -42.93
CA SER A 97 23.53 24.88 -41.72
C SER A 97 22.98 23.48 -41.45
N ASP A 98 22.50 23.25 -40.23
CA ASP A 98 21.80 22.00 -39.86
C ASP A 98 20.64 21.68 -40.82
N ALA A 99 19.87 22.69 -41.25
CA ALA A 99 18.74 22.50 -42.17
C ALA A 99 19.19 22.01 -43.55
N GLU A 100 20.31 22.54 -44.05
CA GLU A 100 20.89 22.14 -45.34
C GLU A 100 21.44 20.71 -45.26
N TRP A 101 22.12 20.34 -44.18
CA TRP A 101 22.54 18.96 -43.94
C TRP A 101 21.36 17.98 -43.91
N ILE A 102 20.26 18.36 -43.25
CA ILE A 102 19.04 17.55 -43.20
C ILE A 102 18.44 17.38 -44.59
N GLU A 103 18.33 18.45 -45.38
CA GLU A 103 17.83 18.42 -46.75
C GLU A 103 18.64 17.47 -47.65
N VAL A 104 19.98 17.55 -47.58
CA VAL A 104 20.91 16.72 -48.36
C VAL A 104 20.72 15.23 -48.04
N VAL A 105 20.58 14.89 -46.76
CA VAL A 105 20.31 13.52 -46.32
C VAL A 105 18.89 13.09 -46.75
N GLU A 106 17.92 14.00 -46.75
CA GLU A 106 16.55 13.67 -47.08
C GLU A 106 16.32 13.29 -48.54
N ARG A 107 17.06 13.96 -49.43
CA ARG A 107 17.10 13.70 -50.88
C ARG A 107 17.73 12.33 -51.18
N ARG A 108 18.68 11.86 -50.37
CA ARG A 108 19.39 10.58 -50.57
C ARG A 108 19.00 9.49 -49.56
N ARG A 109 17.74 9.07 -49.63
CA ARG A 109 17.06 8.19 -48.63
C ARG A 109 17.82 6.91 -48.25
N HIS A 110 18.46 6.22 -49.19
CA HIS A 110 19.11 4.91 -48.95
C HIS A 110 20.56 5.00 -48.44
N GLU A 111 21.19 6.19 -48.51
CA GLU A 111 22.59 6.40 -48.13
C GLU A 111 22.79 7.53 -47.12
N GLY A 112 21.74 7.84 -46.34
CA GLY A 112 21.78 8.91 -45.36
C GLY A 112 22.82 8.71 -44.24
N ASN A 113 23.05 7.48 -43.78
CA ASN A 113 23.94 7.21 -42.64
C ASN A 113 25.40 7.68 -42.86
N PRO A 114 26.08 7.35 -43.99
CA PRO A 114 27.40 7.91 -44.29
C PRO A 114 27.45 9.44 -44.35
N ILE A 115 26.41 10.08 -44.90
CA ILE A 115 26.33 11.55 -45.00
C ILE A 115 26.17 12.17 -43.60
N ILE A 116 25.33 11.58 -42.75
CA ILE A 116 25.18 11.98 -41.35
C ILE A 116 26.51 11.80 -40.61
N ALA A 117 27.24 10.71 -40.86
CA ALA A 117 28.55 10.48 -40.24
C ALA A 117 29.56 11.55 -40.66
N ALA A 118 29.57 11.97 -41.93
CA ALA A 118 30.38 13.10 -42.42
C ALA A 118 30.01 14.41 -41.69
N ALA A 119 28.72 14.75 -41.65
CA ALA A 119 28.23 15.94 -40.94
C ALA A 119 28.63 15.93 -39.45
N PHE A 120 28.52 14.76 -38.80
CA PHE A 120 28.82 14.57 -37.39
C PHE A 120 30.32 14.67 -37.08
N LEU A 121 31.17 13.97 -37.85
CA LEU A 121 32.61 13.88 -37.60
C LEU A 121 33.35 15.18 -37.93
N LEU A 122 32.90 15.91 -38.95
CA LEU A 122 33.45 17.23 -39.32
C LEU A 122 32.95 18.36 -38.40
N ARG A 123 32.26 18.05 -37.30
CA ARG A 123 31.80 18.96 -36.24
C ARG A 123 30.86 20.11 -36.68
N GLY A 124 30.40 20.14 -37.93
CA GLY A 124 29.50 21.16 -38.46
C GLY A 124 28.01 20.93 -38.21
N PHE A 125 27.63 19.92 -37.41
CA PHE A 125 26.22 19.52 -37.29
C PHE A 125 25.81 19.20 -35.84
N GLU A 126 24.90 20.01 -35.29
CA GLU A 126 24.35 19.86 -33.93
C GLU A 126 22.91 19.30 -33.97
N GLY A 127 22.25 19.43 -35.12
CA GLY A 127 20.87 19.06 -35.37
C GLY A 127 20.61 17.56 -35.54
N LEU A 128 21.44 16.67 -34.99
CA LEU A 128 21.26 15.21 -35.10
C LEU A 128 19.85 14.78 -34.70
N MET A 129 19.26 15.48 -33.75
CA MET A 129 17.96 15.12 -33.24
C MET A 129 16.79 15.71 -34.08
N ASN A 130 17.07 16.58 -35.06
CA ASN A 130 16.08 17.25 -35.92
C ASN A 130 15.64 16.39 -37.11
N PHE A 131 16.28 15.25 -37.34
CA PHE A 131 15.86 14.30 -38.38
C PHE A 131 14.48 13.66 -38.09
N PRO A 132 13.63 13.41 -39.11
CA PRO A 132 12.28 12.89 -38.91
C PRO A 132 12.22 11.50 -38.24
N LYS A 133 11.23 11.30 -37.36
CA LYS A 133 11.01 10.07 -36.56
C LYS A 133 10.95 8.75 -37.33
N ARG A 134 10.66 8.75 -38.64
CA ARG A 134 10.58 7.53 -39.47
C ARG A 134 11.92 7.12 -40.11
N ARG A 135 12.97 7.93 -39.96
CA ARG A 135 14.31 7.70 -40.53
C ARG A 135 15.37 7.45 -39.45
N GLN A 136 14.94 6.92 -38.29
CA GLN A 136 15.74 6.84 -37.06
C GLN A 136 17.10 6.20 -37.27
N PHE A 137 18.12 6.89 -36.75
CA PHE A 137 19.48 6.42 -36.56
C PHE A 137 19.51 5.01 -36.02
N SER A 138 19.89 4.10 -36.89
CA SER A 138 20.21 2.74 -36.53
C SER A 138 21.41 2.75 -35.57
N SER A 139 21.46 1.77 -34.66
CA SER A 139 22.67 1.45 -33.91
C SER A 139 23.91 1.33 -34.80
N TYR A 140 23.72 1.06 -36.10
CA TYR A 140 24.76 1.05 -37.12
C TYR A 140 25.51 2.38 -37.30
N LEU A 141 24.87 3.56 -37.19
CA LEU A 141 25.58 4.84 -37.32
C LEU A 141 26.59 5.02 -36.18
N ALA A 142 26.16 4.76 -34.94
CA ALA A 142 27.06 4.79 -33.79
C ALA A 142 28.17 3.74 -33.90
N LEU A 143 27.88 2.56 -34.46
CA LEU A 143 28.88 1.53 -34.74
C LEU A 143 29.95 2.00 -35.73
N GLN A 144 29.56 2.71 -36.78
CA GLN A 144 30.49 3.27 -37.77
C GLN A 144 31.36 4.38 -37.18
N ILE A 145 30.77 5.29 -36.40
CA ILE A 145 31.48 6.44 -35.83
C ILE A 145 32.43 6.02 -34.69
N PHE A 146 31.96 5.18 -33.78
CA PHE A 146 32.69 4.85 -32.55
C PHE A 146 33.42 3.50 -32.59
N GLY A 147 33.19 2.71 -33.64
CA GLY A 147 33.78 1.38 -33.84
C GLY A 147 32.99 0.24 -33.19
N PHE A 148 32.93 -0.89 -33.89
CA PHE A 148 32.17 -2.07 -33.48
C PHE A 148 32.60 -2.63 -32.12
N LYS A 149 33.92 -2.80 -31.90
CA LYS A 149 34.47 -3.42 -30.68
C LYS A 149 34.09 -2.66 -29.42
N ARG A 150 34.23 -1.32 -29.43
CA ARG A 150 33.90 -0.45 -28.29
C ARG A 150 32.41 -0.47 -27.98
N PHE A 151 31.57 -0.27 -28.99
CA PHE A 151 30.12 -0.29 -28.82
C PHE A 151 29.61 -1.65 -28.33
N ALA A 152 30.13 -2.75 -28.88
CA ALA A 152 29.76 -4.10 -28.47
C ALA A 152 30.15 -4.38 -27.01
N ALA A 153 31.32 -3.93 -26.57
CA ALA A 153 31.77 -4.05 -25.18
C ALA A 153 30.86 -3.27 -24.22
N VAL A 154 30.55 -2.01 -24.54
CA VAL A 154 29.64 -1.17 -23.74
C VAL A 154 28.23 -1.76 -23.68
N LYS A 155 27.67 -2.17 -24.82
CA LYS A 155 26.37 -2.85 -24.91
C LYS A 155 26.35 -4.09 -24.02
N LYS A 156 27.38 -4.93 -24.07
CA LYS A 156 27.48 -6.18 -23.28
C LYS A 156 27.49 -5.84 -21.79
N LYS A 157 28.33 -4.91 -21.35
CA LYS A 157 28.43 -4.44 -19.95
C LYS A 157 27.08 -3.93 -19.44
N ILE A 158 26.45 -3.02 -20.18
CA ILE A 158 25.16 -2.43 -19.79
C ILE A 158 24.04 -3.48 -19.76
N SER A 159 23.99 -4.37 -20.75
CA SER A 159 22.95 -5.40 -20.81
C SER A 159 23.06 -6.39 -19.65
N ALA A 160 24.28 -6.79 -19.27
CA ALA A 160 24.52 -7.65 -18.11
C ALA A 160 24.05 -6.97 -16.81
N ARG A 161 24.48 -5.72 -16.57
CA ARG A 161 24.09 -4.94 -15.38
C ARG A 161 22.59 -4.69 -15.28
N LEU A 162 21.92 -4.39 -16.40
CA LEU A 162 20.46 -4.27 -16.44
C LEU A 162 19.78 -5.61 -16.14
N SER A 163 20.32 -6.72 -16.63
CA SER A 163 19.80 -8.06 -16.34
C SER A 163 19.93 -8.39 -14.84
N GLU A 164 21.09 -8.14 -14.23
CA GLU A 164 21.33 -8.28 -12.78
C GLU A 164 20.36 -7.42 -11.95
N SER A 165 20.08 -6.20 -12.42
CA SER A 165 19.09 -5.30 -11.82
C SER A 165 17.62 -5.73 -12.03
N GLY A 166 17.40 -6.81 -12.79
CA GLY A 166 16.10 -7.43 -12.99
C GLY A 166 15.35 -7.02 -14.26
N TYR A 167 15.99 -6.33 -15.22
CA TYR A 167 15.33 -5.95 -16.48
C TYR A 167 15.31 -7.11 -17.49
N GLY A 168 14.12 -7.45 -17.98
CA GLY A 168 13.91 -8.55 -18.91
C GLY A 168 14.15 -8.22 -20.40
N PRO A 169 13.97 -9.22 -21.29
CA PRO A 169 14.35 -9.16 -22.71
C PRO A 169 13.75 -7.99 -23.50
N ARG A 170 12.53 -7.55 -23.18
CA ARG A 170 11.91 -6.39 -23.85
C ARG A 170 12.67 -5.09 -23.67
N THR A 171 13.27 -4.88 -22.50
CA THR A 171 14.08 -3.68 -22.23
C THR A 171 15.46 -3.86 -22.87
N LEU A 172 16.06 -5.05 -22.70
CA LEU A 172 17.38 -5.38 -23.25
C LEU A 172 17.43 -5.27 -24.78
N ARG A 173 16.36 -5.66 -25.49
CA ARG A 173 16.22 -5.49 -26.95
C ARG A 173 16.34 -4.03 -27.42
N LYS A 174 16.01 -3.06 -26.54
CA LYS A 174 16.07 -1.62 -26.85
C LYS A 174 17.40 -0.97 -26.46
N VAL A 175 18.25 -1.67 -25.72
CA VAL A 175 19.55 -1.14 -25.24
C VAL A 175 20.45 -0.68 -26.40
N PRO A 176 20.63 -1.42 -27.51
CA PRO A 176 21.52 -0.99 -28.58
C PRO A 176 21.08 0.35 -29.19
N LEU A 177 19.79 0.49 -29.49
CA LEU A 177 19.26 1.71 -30.08
C LEU A 177 19.35 2.90 -29.10
N THR A 178 19.06 2.65 -27.82
CA THR A 178 19.10 3.70 -26.79
C THR A 178 20.54 4.17 -26.54
N LEU A 179 21.50 3.25 -26.41
CA LEU A 179 22.90 3.59 -26.23
C LEU A 179 23.47 4.33 -27.44
N ALA A 180 23.15 3.87 -28.65
CA ALA A 180 23.60 4.55 -29.86
C ALA A 180 23.15 6.01 -29.91
N GLN A 181 21.89 6.28 -29.60
CA GLN A 181 21.37 7.66 -29.59
C GLN A 181 22.00 8.49 -28.47
N LEU A 182 22.20 7.93 -27.28
CA LEU A 182 22.85 8.64 -26.18
C LEU A 182 24.31 8.99 -26.51
N MET A 183 25.09 8.03 -27.04
CA MET A 183 26.50 8.25 -27.42
C MET A 183 26.65 9.30 -28.52
N LEU A 184 25.70 9.35 -29.46
CA LEU A 184 25.70 10.37 -30.50
C LEU A 184 25.33 11.74 -29.95
N ILE A 185 24.34 11.85 -29.06
CA ILE A 185 23.97 13.11 -28.38
C ILE A 185 25.15 13.62 -27.53
N THR A 186 25.81 12.74 -26.78
CA THR A 186 26.93 13.11 -25.91
C THR A 186 28.25 13.27 -26.66
N ARG A 187 28.28 12.91 -27.95
CA ARG A 187 29.47 12.88 -28.81
C ARG A 187 30.64 12.08 -28.20
N SER A 188 30.32 11.00 -27.50
CA SER A 188 31.32 10.14 -26.86
C SER A 188 30.87 8.67 -26.84
N PRO A 189 31.80 7.71 -27.09
CA PRO A 189 31.52 6.28 -26.92
C PRO A 189 31.55 5.84 -25.45
N ARG A 190 31.90 6.73 -24.52
CA ARG A 190 32.05 6.42 -23.11
C ARG A 190 30.73 6.55 -22.38
N ILE A 191 30.50 5.62 -21.46
CA ILE A 191 29.29 5.61 -20.64
C ILE A 191 29.37 6.75 -19.61
N GLU A 192 30.58 7.03 -19.12
CA GLU A 192 30.84 8.04 -18.09
C GLU A 192 30.55 9.47 -18.57
N ASP A 193 30.51 9.69 -19.88
CA ASP A 193 30.24 11.00 -20.47
C ASP A 193 28.74 11.23 -20.72
N ILE A 194 27.88 10.26 -20.38
CA ILE A 194 26.43 10.39 -20.52
C ILE A 194 25.87 11.30 -19.41
N THR A 195 25.29 12.42 -19.81
CA THR A 195 24.73 13.43 -18.91
C THR A 195 23.22 13.28 -18.69
N GLU A 196 22.71 13.89 -17.62
CA GLU A 196 21.26 14.00 -17.37
C GLU A 196 20.53 14.70 -18.52
N VAL A 197 21.13 15.75 -19.08
CA VAL A 197 20.58 16.52 -20.20
C VAL A 197 20.36 15.63 -21.43
N ALA A 198 21.33 14.78 -21.78
CA ALA A 198 21.21 13.87 -22.92
C ALA A 198 20.07 12.84 -22.72
N LEU A 199 19.91 12.33 -21.49
CA LEU A 199 18.83 11.41 -21.14
C LEU A 199 17.45 12.08 -21.25
N LEU A 200 17.31 13.32 -20.77
CA LEU A 200 16.07 14.11 -20.88
C LEU A 200 15.71 14.40 -22.34
N GLN A 201 16.67 14.88 -23.13
CA GLN A 201 16.48 15.15 -24.57
C GLN A 201 15.99 13.91 -25.33
N LEU A 202 16.55 12.74 -25.03
CA LEU A 202 16.13 11.49 -25.67
C LEU A 202 14.74 11.04 -25.20
N GLN A 203 14.44 11.21 -23.92
CA GLN A 203 13.16 10.83 -23.32
C GLN A 203 11.99 11.61 -23.95
N GLU A 204 12.14 12.92 -24.17
CA GLU A 204 11.09 13.77 -24.75
C GLU A 204 10.78 13.42 -26.20
N ARG A 205 11.81 13.06 -26.98
CA ARG A 205 11.66 12.80 -28.42
C ARG A 205 11.11 11.42 -28.73
N ASN A 206 11.48 10.40 -27.94
CA ASN A 206 11.21 9.01 -28.26
C ASN A 206 10.46 8.25 -27.16
N GLY A 207 9.13 8.38 -27.16
CA GLY A 207 8.26 7.64 -26.25
C GLY A 207 8.39 6.11 -26.33
N VAL A 208 8.90 5.55 -27.43
CA VAL A 208 9.15 4.11 -27.56
C VAL A 208 10.34 3.68 -26.71
N LEU A 209 11.37 4.51 -26.60
CA LEU A 209 12.59 4.26 -25.83
C LEU A 209 12.51 4.72 -24.37
N GLU A 210 11.52 5.53 -24.01
CA GLU A 210 11.29 6.09 -22.67
C GLU A 210 11.61 5.10 -21.53
N LYS A 211 11.08 3.87 -21.61
CA LYS A 211 11.29 2.85 -20.57
C LYS A 211 12.74 2.38 -20.46
N CYS A 212 13.46 2.28 -21.58
CA CYS A 212 14.87 1.89 -21.62
C CYS A 212 15.76 3.06 -21.17
N VAL A 213 15.44 4.30 -21.56
CA VAL A 213 16.12 5.51 -21.07
C VAL A 213 16.05 5.60 -19.55
N ILE A 214 14.86 5.40 -18.97
CA ILE A 214 14.70 5.41 -17.50
C ILE A 214 15.47 4.26 -16.84
N ALA A 215 15.52 3.09 -17.48
CA ALA A 215 16.29 1.96 -16.98
C ALA A 215 17.80 2.28 -16.94
N LEU A 216 18.32 2.86 -18.02
CA LEU A 216 19.71 3.32 -18.11
C LEU A 216 19.99 4.43 -17.11
N ALA A 217 19.14 5.46 -17.00
CA ALA A 217 19.32 6.55 -16.06
C ALA A 217 19.46 6.04 -14.61
N ARG A 218 18.67 5.02 -14.23
CA ARG A 218 18.80 4.39 -12.91
C ARG A 218 20.10 3.61 -12.73
N LEU A 219 20.55 2.91 -13.77
CA LEU A 219 21.81 2.19 -13.73
C LEU A 219 22.99 3.16 -13.64
N LEU A 220 22.99 4.23 -14.43
CA LEU A 220 24.03 5.26 -14.39
C LEU A 220 24.08 5.94 -13.03
N ALA A 221 22.92 6.22 -12.43
CA ALA A 221 22.85 6.78 -11.09
C ALA A 221 23.30 5.79 -10.00
N SER A 222 23.00 4.49 -10.14
CA SER A 222 23.50 3.47 -9.21
C SER A 222 25.01 3.27 -9.30
N ASP A 223 25.59 3.48 -10.48
CA ASP A 223 27.04 3.38 -10.73
C ASP A 223 27.78 4.69 -10.36
N GLY A 224 27.06 5.73 -9.92
CA GLY A 224 27.59 7.03 -9.55
C GLY A 224 28.09 7.87 -10.73
N ILE A 225 27.56 7.63 -11.94
CA ILE A 225 27.89 8.39 -13.15
C ILE A 225 27.08 9.68 -13.22
N ILE A 226 25.81 9.63 -12.79
CA ILE A 226 24.95 10.81 -12.65
C ILE A 226 24.42 10.90 -11.22
N GLU A 227 24.13 12.10 -10.73
CA GLU A 227 23.68 12.30 -9.34
C GLU A 227 22.28 11.73 -9.09
N GLN A 228 21.34 11.98 -10.00
CA GLN A 228 19.96 11.50 -9.87
C GLN A 228 19.46 10.88 -11.17
N PRO A 229 18.67 9.79 -11.08
CA PRO A 229 18.08 9.18 -12.25
C PRO A 229 16.97 10.06 -12.80
N VAL A 230 16.96 10.22 -14.13
CA VAL A 230 15.86 10.85 -14.85
C VAL A 230 14.55 10.18 -14.48
N ARG A 231 13.63 10.98 -13.96
CA ARG A 231 12.31 10.49 -13.58
C ARG A 231 11.52 10.24 -14.85
N ARG A 232 10.58 9.31 -14.78
CA ARG A 232 9.50 9.33 -15.75
C ARG A 232 8.85 10.71 -15.62
N PRO A 233 8.68 11.52 -16.68
CA PRO A 233 7.70 12.58 -16.66
C PRO A 233 6.47 11.89 -16.09
N GLY A 234 5.86 12.45 -15.04
CA GLY A 234 4.72 11.78 -14.43
C GLY A 234 3.77 11.33 -15.53
N LEU A 235 2.85 10.43 -15.22
CA LEU A 235 1.58 10.56 -15.93
C LEU A 235 1.11 11.98 -15.57
N LYS A 236 1.58 13.00 -16.30
CA LYS A 236 1.09 14.37 -16.24
C LYS A 236 -0.39 14.12 -16.33
N SER A 237 -1.09 14.49 -15.26
CA SER A 237 -2.49 14.14 -15.10
C SER A 237 -3.11 14.39 -16.47
N LYS A 238 -3.65 13.36 -17.13
CA LYS A 238 -4.20 13.54 -18.49
C LYS A 238 -5.25 14.66 -18.52
N LEU A 239 -5.73 15.07 -17.33
CA LEU A 239 -6.57 16.23 -17.07
C LEU A 239 -5.81 17.58 -17.14
N ALA A 240 -4.61 17.70 -16.56
CA ALA A 240 -3.87 18.95 -16.43
C ALA A 240 -3.19 19.40 -17.74
N ASP A 241 -2.75 18.46 -18.59
CA ASP A 241 -2.08 18.78 -19.86
C ASP A 241 -3.03 19.02 -21.03
N LYS A 242 -4.26 18.50 -20.96
CA LYS A 242 -5.18 18.58 -22.11
C LYS A 242 -5.99 19.86 -22.16
N ALA A 243 -6.27 20.49 -21.00
CA ALA A 243 -6.93 21.80 -20.89
C ALA A 243 -6.92 22.28 -19.43
N PRO A 244 -5.85 22.94 -18.94
CA PRO A 244 -5.82 23.51 -17.60
C PRO A 244 -6.95 24.53 -17.38
N GLU A 245 -7.29 25.31 -18.41
CA GLU A 245 -8.40 26.27 -18.43
C GLU A 245 -9.76 25.60 -18.19
N ALA A 246 -9.97 24.38 -18.72
CA ALA A 246 -11.22 23.65 -18.52
C ALA A 246 -11.44 23.23 -17.05
N ILE A 247 -10.37 22.93 -16.31
CA ILE A 247 -10.46 22.60 -14.88
C ILE A 247 -10.89 23.82 -14.04
N LEU A 248 -10.63 25.03 -14.53
CA LEU A 248 -10.90 26.29 -13.85
C LEU A 248 -12.20 26.98 -14.33
N ALA A 249 -12.76 26.54 -15.47
CA ALA A 249 -14.00 27.10 -16.01
C ALA A 249 -15.13 27.20 -14.97
N ASN A 250 -15.89 28.30 -14.95
CA ASN A 250 -17.00 28.54 -14.02
C ASN A 250 -16.61 28.51 -12.52
N VAL A 251 -15.35 28.78 -12.19
CA VAL A 251 -14.91 29.06 -10.81
C VAL A 251 -14.68 30.58 -10.70
N PRO A 252 -15.18 31.26 -9.65
CA PRO A 252 -14.91 32.68 -9.46
C PRO A 252 -13.40 32.94 -9.32
N TYR A 253 -12.92 34.02 -9.93
CA TYR A 253 -11.48 34.33 -9.98
C TYR A 253 -10.84 34.44 -8.59
N GLU A 254 -11.45 35.22 -7.68
CA GLU A 254 -10.94 35.40 -6.31
C GLU A 254 -10.92 34.07 -5.53
N TRP A 255 -11.94 33.24 -5.69
CA TRP A 255 -11.99 31.90 -5.12
C TRP A 255 -10.87 31.00 -5.64
N GLU A 256 -10.66 30.99 -6.96
CA GLU A 256 -9.59 30.22 -7.59
C GLU A 256 -8.22 30.63 -7.08
N ARG A 257 -7.93 31.94 -7.09
CA ARG A 257 -6.67 32.51 -6.64
C ARG A 257 -6.35 32.07 -5.22
N LEU A 258 -7.31 32.18 -4.30
CA LEU A 258 -7.13 31.81 -2.90
C LEU A 258 -7.07 30.29 -2.69
N ALA A 259 -7.81 29.49 -3.46
CA ALA A 259 -7.70 28.03 -3.43
C ALA A 259 -6.31 27.57 -3.91
N LYS A 260 -5.75 28.21 -4.94
CA LYS A 260 -4.39 27.95 -5.44
C LYS A 260 -3.34 28.38 -4.43
N TYR A 261 -3.47 29.59 -3.88
CA TYR A 261 -2.62 30.10 -2.81
C TYR A 261 -2.60 29.12 -1.61
N TRP A 262 -3.76 28.66 -1.15
CA TRP A 262 -3.85 27.66 -0.09
C TRP A 262 -3.18 26.32 -0.46
N HIS A 263 -3.35 25.86 -1.71
CA HIS A 263 -2.72 24.63 -2.18
C HIS A 263 -1.18 24.73 -2.18
N GLU A 264 -0.63 25.90 -2.51
CA GLU A 264 0.81 26.15 -2.57
C GLU A 264 1.43 26.32 -1.17
N THR A 265 0.73 27.02 -0.27
CA THR A 265 1.23 27.40 1.07
C THR A 265 0.93 26.38 2.18
N SER A 266 -0.13 25.58 2.05
CA SER A 266 -0.51 24.62 3.11
C SER A 266 0.61 23.61 3.42
N THR A 267 0.80 23.32 4.71
CA THR A 267 1.78 22.33 5.21
C THR A 267 1.27 20.88 5.12
N LEU A 268 0.06 20.66 4.61
CA LEU A 268 -0.50 19.33 4.45
C LEU A 268 0.24 18.52 3.37
N SER A 269 0.13 17.19 3.46
CA SER A 269 0.72 16.30 2.46
C SER A 269 0.18 16.60 1.06
N ARG A 270 1.03 16.45 0.03
CA ARG A 270 0.67 16.71 -1.38
C ARG A 270 -0.66 16.07 -1.79
N THR A 271 -0.88 14.81 -1.43
CA THR A 271 -2.14 14.11 -1.72
C THR A 271 -3.35 14.76 -1.04
N SER A 272 -3.19 15.24 0.19
CA SER A 272 -4.26 15.93 0.91
C SER A 272 -4.55 17.30 0.29
N ARG A 273 -3.51 18.07 -0.04
CA ARG A 273 -3.63 19.36 -0.71
C ARG A 273 -4.33 19.24 -2.05
N SER A 274 -3.88 18.33 -2.92
CA SER A 274 -4.51 18.12 -4.22
C SER A 274 -5.97 17.67 -4.13
N ARG A 275 -6.30 16.80 -3.16
CA ARG A 275 -7.70 16.39 -2.91
C ARG A 275 -8.56 17.57 -2.46
N ILE A 276 -8.08 18.34 -1.48
CA ILE A 276 -8.79 19.50 -0.94
C ILE A 276 -8.98 20.53 -2.05
N TYR A 277 -7.93 20.86 -2.80
CA TYR A 277 -7.98 21.79 -3.92
C TYR A 277 -9.04 21.40 -4.96
N CYS A 278 -9.08 20.14 -5.39
CA CYS A 278 -10.12 19.68 -6.33
C CYS A 278 -11.55 19.82 -5.75
N GLN A 279 -11.72 19.58 -4.44
CA GLN A 279 -13.01 19.79 -3.76
C GLN A 279 -13.35 21.28 -3.68
N LEU A 280 -12.37 22.16 -3.41
CA LEU A 280 -12.56 23.61 -3.38
C LEU A 280 -12.96 24.16 -4.75
N LEU A 281 -12.38 23.68 -5.85
CA LEU A 281 -12.81 24.06 -7.20
C LEU A 281 -14.27 23.65 -7.47
N SER A 282 -14.68 22.47 -6.98
CA SER A 282 -16.08 22.02 -7.09
C SER A 282 -17.02 22.92 -6.28
N VAL A 283 -16.61 23.34 -5.09
CA VAL A 283 -17.39 24.31 -4.27
C VAL A 283 -17.43 25.68 -4.94
N GLY A 284 -16.33 26.13 -5.55
CA GLY A 284 -16.30 27.38 -6.30
C GLY A 284 -17.30 27.39 -7.46
N ARG A 285 -17.44 26.27 -8.18
CA ARG A 285 -18.47 26.12 -9.23
C ARG A 285 -19.90 26.19 -8.69
N TRP A 286 -20.14 25.56 -7.55
CA TRP A 286 -21.43 25.69 -6.86
C TRP A 286 -21.70 27.14 -6.46
N LEU A 287 -20.70 27.83 -5.92
CA LEU A 287 -20.80 29.23 -5.50
C LEU A 287 -21.14 30.12 -6.71
N HIS A 288 -20.41 29.99 -7.82
CA HIS A 288 -20.68 30.74 -9.04
C HIS A 288 -22.10 30.52 -9.57
N ALA A 289 -22.59 29.27 -9.57
CA ALA A 289 -23.91 28.94 -10.09
C ALA A 289 -25.07 29.40 -9.19
N THR A 290 -24.87 29.46 -7.88
CA THR A 290 -25.95 29.77 -6.93
C THR A 290 -25.90 31.19 -6.36
N ARG A 291 -24.71 31.80 -6.33
CA ARG A 291 -24.41 33.11 -5.76
C ARG A 291 -23.38 33.86 -6.62
N PRO A 292 -23.75 34.30 -7.83
CA PRO A 292 -22.81 34.92 -8.77
C PRO A 292 -22.20 36.25 -8.25
N HIS A 293 -22.84 36.90 -7.27
CA HIS A 293 -22.35 38.12 -6.62
C HIS A 293 -21.24 37.87 -5.58
N ILE A 294 -20.97 36.61 -5.21
CA ILE A 294 -19.90 36.26 -4.27
C ILE A 294 -18.71 35.73 -5.08
N GLU A 295 -17.68 36.55 -5.20
CA GLU A 295 -16.49 36.22 -5.99
C GLU A 295 -15.46 35.43 -5.18
N GLY A 296 -15.43 35.59 -3.85
CA GLY A 296 -14.39 34.98 -3.04
C GLY A 296 -14.75 34.67 -1.58
N PRO A 297 -13.84 33.95 -0.88
CA PRO A 297 -14.03 33.57 0.52
C PRO A 297 -14.17 34.76 1.49
N ALA A 298 -13.60 35.92 1.17
CA ALA A 298 -13.68 37.11 2.03
C ALA A 298 -15.12 37.65 2.18
N GLN A 299 -15.99 37.39 1.21
CA GLN A 299 -17.40 37.81 1.21
C GLN A 299 -18.32 36.76 1.87
N TRP A 300 -17.79 35.62 2.32
CA TRP A 300 -18.62 34.60 2.96
C TRP A 300 -19.08 35.03 4.35
N THR A 301 -20.38 34.86 4.59
CA THR A 301 -21.01 35.03 5.90
C THR A 301 -21.39 33.68 6.49
N ARG A 302 -21.85 33.69 7.76
CA ARG A 302 -22.41 32.50 8.41
C ARG A 302 -23.60 31.90 7.63
N ALA A 303 -24.40 32.73 6.95
CA ALA A 303 -25.54 32.28 6.14
C ALA A 303 -25.07 31.48 4.90
N VAL A 304 -24.10 32.02 4.16
CA VAL A 304 -23.50 31.35 2.99
C VAL A 304 -22.84 30.03 3.39
N ALA A 305 -22.16 30.02 4.55
CA ALA A 305 -21.58 28.79 5.09
C ALA A 305 -22.64 27.73 5.42
N ALA A 306 -23.80 28.12 5.96
CA ALA A 306 -24.91 27.22 6.23
C ALA A 306 -25.50 26.62 4.94
N GLU A 307 -25.63 27.42 3.88
CA GLU A 307 -26.05 26.95 2.55
C GLU A 307 -25.06 25.95 1.95
N ALA A 308 -23.76 26.20 2.11
CA ALA A 308 -22.71 25.27 1.68
C ALA A 308 -22.81 23.93 2.43
N VAL A 309 -23.19 23.94 3.72
CA VAL A 309 -23.45 22.71 4.48
C VAL A 309 -24.65 21.95 3.89
N VAL A 310 -25.74 22.64 3.58
CA VAL A 310 -26.93 22.03 2.94
C VAL A 310 -26.57 21.41 1.59
N MET A 311 -25.81 22.14 0.75
CA MET A 311 -25.27 21.62 -0.51
C MET A 311 -24.45 20.35 -0.29
N CYS A 312 -23.53 20.35 0.69
CA CYS A 312 -22.70 19.18 0.99
C CYS A 312 -23.54 17.97 1.43
N LEU A 313 -24.65 18.19 2.13
CA LEU A 313 -25.56 17.13 2.57
C LEU A 313 -26.34 16.50 1.42
N ASN A 314 -26.62 17.26 0.35
CA ASN A 314 -27.37 16.80 -0.82
C ASN A 314 -26.48 16.39 -2.01
N LEU A 315 -25.16 16.57 -1.89
CA LEU A 315 -24.20 16.38 -2.98
C LEU A 315 -24.30 15.00 -3.65
N LYS A 316 -24.34 15.01 -4.99
CA LYS A 316 -24.19 13.84 -5.86
C LYS A 316 -22.77 13.75 -6.39
N ASN A 317 -22.32 12.55 -6.73
CA ASN A 317 -20.99 12.35 -7.30
C ASN A 317 -20.84 13.12 -8.62
N CYS A 318 -19.76 13.88 -8.75
CA CYS A 318 -19.43 14.69 -9.93
C CYS A 318 -20.46 15.77 -10.29
N GLU A 319 -21.38 16.14 -9.39
CA GLU A 319 -22.41 17.17 -9.65
C GLU A 319 -21.78 18.50 -10.08
N TRP A 320 -20.82 18.98 -9.28
CA TRP A 320 -20.04 20.19 -9.53
C TRP A 320 -18.65 19.93 -10.12
N ALA A 321 -18.42 18.73 -10.67
CA ALA A 321 -17.21 18.47 -11.45
C ALA A 321 -17.31 19.08 -12.85
N HIS A 322 -16.18 19.37 -13.48
CA HIS A 322 -16.16 19.84 -14.87
C HIS A 322 -16.76 18.80 -15.82
N SER A 323 -17.43 19.25 -16.90
CA SER A 323 -18.18 18.42 -17.84
C SER A 323 -17.34 17.28 -18.45
N THR A 324 -16.08 17.56 -18.80
CA THR A 324 -15.14 16.55 -19.34
C THR A 324 -14.76 15.46 -18.35
N THR A 325 -14.99 15.67 -17.05
CA THR A 325 -14.70 14.70 -15.98
C THR A 325 -15.90 13.81 -15.67
N LYS A 326 -17.13 14.25 -15.98
CA LYS A 326 -18.37 13.52 -15.64
C LYS A 326 -18.50 12.19 -16.37
N SER A 327 -18.07 12.11 -17.64
CA SER A 327 -18.15 10.90 -18.48
C SER A 327 -17.23 9.76 -18.01
N TRP A 328 -16.25 10.04 -17.15
CA TRP A 328 -15.25 9.06 -16.72
C TRP A 328 -15.68 8.22 -15.50
N PHE A 329 -16.79 8.59 -14.85
CA PHE A 329 -17.23 7.94 -13.61
C PHE A 329 -18.64 7.37 -13.74
N HIS A 330 -18.76 6.05 -13.75
CA HIS A 330 -20.05 5.33 -13.73
C HIS A 330 -20.95 5.64 -12.53
N SER A 331 -20.43 6.30 -11.50
CA SER A 331 -21.17 6.71 -10.30
C SER A 331 -21.65 8.16 -10.35
N ALA A 332 -21.37 8.90 -11.44
CA ALA A 332 -21.82 10.27 -11.63
C ALA A 332 -23.34 10.37 -11.47
N GLY A 333 -23.81 11.40 -10.76
CA GLY A 333 -25.22 11.62 -10.47
C GLY A 333 -25.80 10.78 -9.32
N LYS A 334 -25.11 9.72 -8.86
CA LYS A 334 -25.55 8.97 -7.67
C LYS A 334 -25.29 9.77 -6.38
N PRO A 335 -26.10 9.61 -5.32
CA PRO A 335 -25.86 10.24 -4.03
C PRO A 335 -24.45 9.94 -3.50
N MET A 336 -23.75 10.98 -3.01
CA MET A 336 -22.41 10.81 -2.48
C MET A 336 -22.42 10.14 -1.10
N LEU A 337 -21.43 9.29 -0.82
CA LEU A 337 -21.28 8.61 0.47
C LEU A 337 -21.12 9.60 1.63
N ALA A 338 -21.68 9.27 2.80
CA ALA A 338 -21.63 10.11 4.00
C ALA A 338 -20.20 10.55 4.38
N ARG A 339 -19.23 9.62 4.29
CA ARG A 339 -17.80 9.90 4.55
C ARG A 339 -17.19 10.88 3.55
N SER A 340 -17.61 10.83 2.29
CA SER A 340 -17.16 11.78 1.27
C SER A 340 -17.77 13.16 1.50
N LYS A 341 -19.02 13.24 1.98
CA LYS A 341 -19.67 14.51 2.36
C LYS A 341 -18.94 15.16 3.53
N ALA A 342 -18.62 14.36 4.56
CA ALA A 342 -17.80 14.79 5.69
C ALA A 342 -16.40 15.28 5.27
N SER A 343 -15.82 14.67 4.24
CA SER A 343 -14.53 15.08 3.67
C SER A 343 -14.60 16.47 3.05
N VAL A 344 -15.66 16.79 2.28
CA VAL A 344 -15.85 18.14 1.70
C VAL A 344 -16.02 19.19 2.81
N LEU A 345 -16.86 18.92 3.81
CA LEU A 345 -17.03 19.80 4.97
C LEU A 345 -15.71 20.04 5.73
N SER A 346 -14.91 18.98 5.90
CA SER A 346 -13.59 19.10 6.52
C SER A 346 -12.62 19.93 5.68
N SER A 347 -12.72 19.84 4.34
CA SER A 347 -11.91 20.64 3.41
C SER A 347 -12.26 22.12 3.50
N LEU A 348 -13.56 22.47 3.53
CA LEU A 348 -14.01 23.85 3.74
C LEU A 348 -13.57 24.39 5.10
N ARG A 349 -13.75 23.62 6.17
CA ARG A 349 -13.28 24.00 7.50
C ARG A 349 -11.78 24.33 7.51
N THR A 350 -10.98 23.46 6.89
CA THR A 350 -9.52 23.63 6.83
C THR A 350 -9.17 24.87 6.03
N PHE A 351 -9.77 25.04 4.85
CA PHE A 351 -9.52 26.16 3.96
C PHE A 351 -9.83 27.51 4.62
N PHE A 352 -11.04 27.69 5.16
CA PHE A 352 -11.43 28.95 5.80
C PHE A 352 -10.63 29.22 7.08
N ARG A 353 -10.38 28.20 7.91
CA ARG A 353 -9.53 28.35 9.10
C ARG A 353 -8.14 28.84 8.72
N ASP A 354 -7.53 28.22 7.70
CA ASP A 354 -6.17 28.55 7.28
C ASP A 354 -6.13 29.98 6.71
N LEU A 355 -7.04 30.36 5.82
CA LEU A 355 -7.09 31.73 5.27
C LEU A 355 -7.33 32.80 6.35
N GLN A 356 -8.17 32.52 7.36
CA GLN A 356 -8.40 33.44 8.49
C GLN A 356 -7.20 33.52 9.44
N TYR A 357 -6.48 32.42 9.60
CA TYR A 357 -5.27 32.36 10.44
C TYR A 357 -4.09 33.06 9.76
N TRP A 358 -3.97 32.93 8.44
CA TRP A 358 -3.00 33.66 7.62
C TRP A 358 -3.43 35.09 7.30
N GLU A 359 -4.52 35.57 7.90
CA GLU A 359 -5.05 36.93 7.74
C GLU A 359 -5.29 37.33 6.28
N THR A 360 -5.50 36.35 5.41
CA THR A 360 -5.77 36.54 3.98
C THR A 360 -7.22 36.93 3.72
N ILE A 361 -8.11 36.64 4.67
CA ILE A 361 -9.53 37.03 4.64
C ILE A 361 -10.01 37.48 6.04
N PRO A 362 -11.08 38.29 6.13
CA PRO A 362 -11.68 38.66 7.41
C PRO A 362 -12.21 37.47 8.21
N ARG A 363 -12.24 37.59 9.53
CA ARG A 363 -12.83 36.59 10.45
C ARG A 363 -14.35 36.78 10.60
N SER A 364 -15.08 36.66 9.50
CA SER A 364 -16.54 36.91 9.44
C SER A 364 -17.40 35.83 10.11
N PHE A 365 -16.87 34.61 10.29
CA PHE A 365 -17.53 33.51 11.01
C PHE A 365 -16.48 32.49 11.50
N ASP A 366 -16.84 31.67 12.50
CA ASP A 366 -15.99 30.56 12.96
C ASP A 366 -16.18 29.30 12.08
N PRO A 367 -15.14 28.84 11.34
CA PRO A 367 -15.22 27.66 10.48
C PRO A 367 -15.46 26.35 11.25
N HIS A 368 -14.99 26.23 12.50
CA HIS A 368 -15.20 25.05 13.33
C HIS A 368 -16.66 24.86 13.72
N VAL A 369 -17.35 25.97 13.97
CA VAL A 369 -18.79 25.98 14.25
C VAL A 369 -19.59 25.82 12.95
N ALA A 370 -19.31 26.64 11.94
CA ALA A 370 -20.09 26.69 10.71
C ALA A 370 -20.08 25.36 9.93
N PHE A 371 -18.92 24.72 9.81
CA PHE A 371 -18.79 23.46 9.06
C PHE A 371 -18.84 22.23 9.95
N ARG A 372 -19.32 22.33 11.20
CA ARG A 372 -19.42 21.18 12.13
C ARG A 372 -20.16 20.02 11.48
N LEU A 373 -19.61 18.81 11.60
CA LEU A 373 -20.22 17.62 11.01
C LEU A 373 -21.62 17.37 11.63
N PRO A 374 -22.72 17.39 10.86
CA PRO A 374 -24.07 17.18 11.41
C PRO A 374 -24.23 15.82 12.08
N ARG A 375 -25.05 15.74 13.15
CA ARG A 375 -25.26 14.50 13.93
C ARG A 375 -25.82 13.36 13.07
N SER A 376 -26.79 13.66 12.20
CA SER A 376 -27.36 12.70 11.25
C SER A 376 -26.29 12.10 10.32
N LEU A 377 -25.44 12.95 9.73
CA LEU A 377 -24.35 12.50 8.87
C LEU A 377 -23.29 11.72 9.64
N ARG A 378 -23.01 12.12 10.89
CA ARG A 378 -22.05 11.43 11.78
C ARG A 378 -22.51 10.03 12.15
N ALA A 379 -23.80 9.85 12.44
CA ALA A 379 -24.37 8.53 12.76
C ALA A 379 -24.21 7.54 11.60
N LEU A 380 -24.26 8.02 10.35
CA LEU A 380 -24.00 7.20 9.15
C LEU A 380 -22.52 6.84 8.96
N ILE A 381 -21.60 7.53 9.63
CA ILE A 381 -20.16 7.29 9.54
C ILE A 381 -19.77 6.36 10.69
N GLY A 382 -20.24 5.10 10.58
CA GLY A 382 -19.75 4.00 11.41
C GLY A 382 -18.38 3.51 10.94
N THR A 383 -17.57 3.06 11.89
CA THR A 383 -16.37 2.26 11.63
C THR A 383 -16.74 0.79 11.80
N ASP A 384 -17.24 0.17 10.74
CA ASP A 384 -17.37 -1.29 10.68
C ASP A 384 -16.06 -1.86 10.12
N PRO A 385 -15.19 -2.48 10.95
CA PRO A 385 -14.04 -3.22 10.43
C PRO A 385 -14.57 -4.32 9.52
N ARG A 386 -14.29 -4.19 8.22
CA ARG A 386 -14.71 -5.17 7.21
C ARG A 386 -13.81 -6.39 7.27
N VAL A 387 -13.94 -7.15 8.35
CA VAL A 387 -13.26 -8.43 8.56
C VAL A 387 -13.61 -9.40 7.44
N ILE A 388 -12.67 -10.29 7.10
CA ILE A 388 -12.84 -11.37 6.13
C ILE A 388 -13.27 -12.60 6.93
N ALA A 389 -14.25 -13.36 6.43
CA ALA A 389 -14.72 -14.58 7.11
C ALA A 389 -13.59 -15.59 7.30
N ASP A 390 -13.62 -16.36 8.39
CA ASP A 390 -12.48 -17.21 8.81
C ASP A 390 -12.16 -18.30 7.77
N ASP A 391 -13.16 -18.87 7.11
CA ASP A 391 -12.99 -19.85 6.03
C ASP A 391 -12.30 -19.24 4.80
N VAL A 392 -12.70 -18.03 4.41
CA VAL A 392 -12.09 -17.27 3.31
C VAL A 392 -10.67 -16.84 3.68
N TRP A 393 -10.46 -16.43 4.93
CA TRP A 393 -9.16 -16.01 5.44
C TRP A 393 -8.17 -17.17 5.48
N ALA A 394 -8.58 -18.35 5.94
CA ALA A 394 -7.75 -19.56 5.93
C ALA A 394 -7.31 -19.94 4.50
N LYS A 395 -8.22 -19.88 3.52
CA LYS A 395 -7.89 -20.12 2.10
C LYS A 395 -6.88 -19.10 1.55
N LEU A 396 -7.00 -17.82 1.95
CA LEU A 396 -6.03 -16.77 1.59
C LEU A 396 -4.65 -17.01 2.21
N ILE A 397 -4.59 -17.42 3.48
CA ILE A 397 -3.34 -17.81 4.15
C ILE A 397 -2.68 -18.94 3.38
N TRP A 398 -3.44 -20.02 3.09
CA TRP A 398 -2.94 -21.15 2.30
C TRP A 398 -2.41 -20.70 0.93
N ALA A 399 -3.16 -19.86 0.21
CA ALA A 399 -2.74 -19.36 -1.08
C ALA A 399 -1.46 -18.50 -1.00
N GLY A 400 -1.31 -17.68 0.04
CA GLY A 400 -0.14 -16.84 0.26
C GLY A 400 1.13 -17.64 0.56
N LEU A 401 1.02 -18.68 1.39
CA LEU A 401 2.13 -19.58 1.72
C LEU A 401 2.53 -20.44 0.51
N ASN A 402 1.57 -20.83 -0.33
CA ASN A 402 1.79 -21.76 -1.44
C ASN A 402 1.96 -21.06 -2.81
N ILE A 403 2.13 -19.74 -2.86
CA ILE A 403 2.23 -19.02 -4.13
C ILE A 403 3.46 -19.45 -4.93
N ALA A 404 3.24 -19.76 -6.21
CA ALA A 404 4.22 -20.26 -7.14
C ALA A 404 4.31 -19.37 -8.39
N ALA A 405 5.37 -19.56 -9.18
CA ALA A 405 5.58 -18.79 -10.40
C ALA A 405 4.38 -18.84 -11.34
N LYS A 406 3.80 -20.03 -11.54
CA LYS A 406 2.64 -20.26 -12.43
C LYS A 406 1.38 -19.45 -12.08
N ASP A 407 1.26 -19.00 -10.83
CA ASP A 407 0.09 -18.23 -10.38
C ASP A 407 0.21 -16.74 -10.78
N LEU A 408 1.41 -16.26 -11.10
CA LEU A 408 1.66 -14.85 -11.32
C LEU A 408 1.21 -14.41 -12.73
N PRO A 409 0.60 -13.22 -12.87
CA PRO A 409 0.05 -12.78 -14.13
C PRO A 409 1.16 -12.51 -15.13
N PHE A 410 1.07 -13.19 -16.27
CA PHE A 410 1.99 -13.00 -17.38
C PHE A 410 1.82 -11.61 -17.99
N ARG A 411 2.92 -10.88 -18.20
CA ARG A 411 2.87 -9.55 -18.80
C ARG A 411 3.26 -9.61 -20.27
N GLY A 412 2.44 -10.20 -21.14
CA GLY A 412 2.73 -10.31 -22.58
C GLY A 412 1.75 -11.14 -23.39
N ASN A 413 1.99 -11.22 -24.71
CA ASN A 413 1.32 -12.22 -25.55
C ASN A 413 1.75 -13.62 -25.10
N PRO A 414 0.82 -14.59 -25.06
CA PRO A 414 1.18 -16.01 -24.90
C PRO A 414 2.18 -16.40 -26.00
N GLY A 415 3.37 -16.90 -25.65
CA GLY A 415 4.38 -17.36 -26.60
C GLY A 415 5.73 -16.62 -26.60
N ASN A 416 5.89 -15.52 -25.85
CA ASN A 416 7.22 -14.93 -25.59
C ASN A 416 7.68 -15.32 -24.17
N ASN A 417 8.96 -15.65 -23.96
CA ASN A 417 9.55 -15.89 -22.63
C ASN A 417 9.73 -14.58 -21.82
N ASP A 418 8.67 -13.79 -21.64
CA ASP A 418 8.71 -12.57 -20.83
C ASP A 418 8.52 -12.87 -19.33
N THR A 419 9.50 -12.50 -18.53
CA THR A 419 9.53 -12.72 -17.08
C THR A 419 8.47 -11.92 -16.32
N TYR A 420 8.04 -12.45 -15.16
CA TYR A 420 7.13 -11.78 -14.23
C TYR A 420 7.63 -10.38 -13.85
N PHE A 421 6.70 -9.46 -13.53
CA PHE A 421 7.09 -8.07 -13.26
C PHE A 421 7.99 -7.93 -12.02
N TYR A 422 7.70 -8.72 -10.98
CA TYR A 422 8.50 -8.88 -9.76
C TYR A 422 8.92 -10.35 -9.63
N PRO A 423 10.10 -10.63 -9.04
CA PRO A 423 10.57 -12.00 -8.83
C PRO A 423 9.73 -12.72 -7.76
N LEU A 424 9.64 -14.05 -7.85
CA LEU A 424 8.81 -14.87 -6.96
C LEU A 424 9.15 -14.70 -5.46
N PRO A 425 10.42 -14.67 -5.02
CA PRO A 425 10.77 -14.43 -3.61
C PRO A 425 10.19 -13.12 -3.05
N LEU A 426 10.27 -12.02 -3.82
CA LEU A 426 9.64 -10.74 -3.46
C LEU A 426 8.13 -10.90 -3.28
N VAL A 427 7.47 -11.58 -4.22
CA VAL A 427 6.00 -11.75 -4.17
C VAL A 427 5.58 -12.64 -3.00
N ARG A 428 6.33 -13.69 -2.68
CA ARG A 428 6.13 -14.54 -1.50
C ARG A 428 6.24 -13.74 -0.22
N ALA A 429 7.35 -13.02 -0.04
CA ALA A 429 7.58 -12.15 1.12
C ALA A 429 6.46 -11.12 1.27
N LEU A 430 6.04 -10.49 0.18
CA LEU A 430 4.95 -9.51 0.18
C LEU A 430 3.60 -10.13 0.58
N SER A 431 3.31 -11.35 0.12
CA SER A 431 2.07 -12.06 0.44
C SER A 431 2.00 -12.39 1.92
N VAL A 432 3.07 -12.96 2.47
CA VAL A 432 3.15 -13.34 3.89
C VAL A 432 3.15 -12.11 4.79
N VAL A 433 3.94 -11.06 4.49
CA VAL A 433 3.90 -9.81 5.27
C VAL A 433 2.48 -9.21 5.29
N TRP A 434 1.75 -9.28 4.17
CA TRP A 434 0.37 -8.82 4.12
C TRP A 434 -0.58 -9.66 5.00
N LEU A 435 -0.42 -10.98 4.98
CA LEU A 435 -1.32 -11.94 5.66
C LEU A 435 -1.04 -12.09 7.16
N PHE A 436 0.19 -11.86 7.62
CA PHE A 436 0.59 -12.16 9.01
C PHE A 436 0.98 -10.93 9.82
N ALA A 437 1.45 -9.84 9.19
CA ALA A 437 1.99 -8.69 9.94
C ALA A 437 0.95 -7.60 10.25
N GLY A 438 -0.28 -7.67 9.73
CA GLY A 438 -1.35 -6.68 9.99
C GLY A 438 -0.94 -5.22 9.75
N LEU A 439 -0.05 -4.97 8.79
CA LEU A 439 0.48 -3.63 8.49
C LEU A 439 -0.45 -2.84 7.55
N ARG A 440 -0.36 -1.51 7.60
CA ARG A 440 -0.94 -0.66 6.57
C ARG A 440 -0.14 -0.82 5.28
N TRP A 441 -0.81 -0.69 4.14
CA TRP A 441 -0.14 -0.77 2.85
C TRP A 441 1.04 0.20 2.67
N ASP A 442 0.92 1.42 3.18
CA ASP A 442 2.00 2.40 3.16
C ASP A 442 3.16 2.05 4.10
N GLU A 443 2.91 1.28 5.16
CA GLU A 443 3.96 0.75 6.05
C GLU A 443 4.69 -0.40 5.34
N ILE A 444 3.97 -1.36 4.75
CA ILE A 444 4.56 -2.47 3.98
C ILE A 444 5.50 -1.95 2.90
N ARG A 445 5.06 -0.98 2.09
CA ARG A 445 5.87 -0.42 1.00
C ARG A 445 7.14 0.30 1.46
N ARG A 446 7.21 0.70 2.72
CA ARG A 446 8.32 1.48 3.28
C ARG A 446 9.12 0.73 4.34
N LEU A 447 8.89 -0.58 4.51
CA LEU A 447 9.77 -1.43 5.30
C LEU A 447 11.20 -1.28 4.78
N ARG A 448 12.15 -1.07 5.70
CA ARG A 448 13.57 -0.91 5.40
C ARG A 448 14.21 -2.29 5.24
N LEU A 449 15.30 -2.36 4.48
CA LEU A 449 16.18 -3.53 4.47
C LEU A 449 16.73 -3.74 5.89
N GLY A 450 16.78 -4.98 6.36
CA GLY A 450 17.14 -5.30 7.75
C GLY A 450 16.05 -4.92 8.75
N CYS A 451 14.79 -4.90 8.35
CA CYS A 451 13.67 -4.54 9.24
C CYS A 451 13.33 -5.62 10.28
N ILE A 452 13.96 -6.79 10.23
CA ILE A 452 13.71 -7.89 11.16
C ILE A 452 14.85 -8.03 12.16
N ARG A 453 14.51 -8.49 13.37
CA ARG A 453 15.46 -8.92 14.39
C ARG A 453 14.94 -10.19 15.05
N TRP A 454 15.77 -11.22 15.12
CA TRP A 454 15.44 -12.44 15.85
C TRP A 454 15.74 -12.26 17.34
N GLN A 455 14.82 -12.72 18.19
CA GLN A 455 15.00 -12.80 19.63
C GLN A 455 14.73 -14.24 20.07
N GLU A 456 15.68 -14.83 20.79
CA GLU A 456 15.53 -16.15 21.41
C GLU A 456 14.88 -15.97 22.78
N ASN A 457 13.74 -16.64 22.99
CA ASN A 457 13.05 -16.63 24.28
C ASN A 457 13.40 -17.89 25.10
N ALA A 458 13.61 -19.02 24.41
CA ALA A 458 14.05 -20.30 24.98
C ALA A 458 14.74 -21.14 23.88
N PRO A 459 15.48 -22.23 24.22
CA PRO A 459 16.07 -23.12 23.22
C PRO A 459 15.01 -23.67 22.26
N GLY A 460 15.10 -23.33 20.98
CA GLY A 460 14.14 -23.73 19.94
C GLY A 460 12.96 -22.77 19.73
N GLU A 461 12.76 -21.79 20.62
CA GLU A 461 11.70 -20.78 20.52
C GLU A 461 12.28 -19.40 20.19
N ARG A 462 12.16 -19.01 18.92
CA ARG A 462 12.55 -17.68 18.42
C ARG A 462 11.33 -16.87 18.01
N VAL A 463 11.33 -15.58 18.35
CA VAL A 463 10.32 -14.61 17.90
C VAL A 463 10.96 -13.64 16.91
N CYS A 464 10.23 -13.34 15.83
CA CYS A 464 10.63 -12.32 14.87
C CYS A 464 10.10 -10.96 15.30
N LEU A 465 10.98 -10.00 15.58
CA LEU A 465 10.62 -8.61 15.79
C LEU A 465 10.71 -7.84 14.48
N LEU A 466 9.60 -7.26 14.05
CA LEU A 466 9.51 -6.43 12.84
C LEU A 466 9.51 -4.95 13.18
N SER A 467 10.47 -4.22 12.64
CA SER A 467 10.65 -2.77 12.77
C SER A 467 9.83 -2.02 11.72
N ILE A 468 8.87 -1.22 12.17
CA ILE A 468 7.88 -0.55 11.34
C ILE A 468 8.22 0.94 11.23
N PRO A 469 8.29 1.50 10.01
CA PRO A 469 8.62 2.91 9.80
C PRO A 469 7.50 3.84 10.29
N ILE A 470 7.84 5.12 10.54
CA ILE A 470 6.89 6.15 10.98
C ILE A 470 5.59 6.14 10.15
N SER A 471 4.42 6.14 10.79
CA SER A 471 3.12 6.09 10.11
C SER A 471 2.47 7.48 10.07
N LYS A 472 1.20 7.57 9.65
CA LYS A 472 0.44 8.84 9.69
C LYS A 472 0.21 9.32 11.13
N THR A 473 0.16 8.39 12.09
CA THR A 473 -0.34 8.63 13.45
C THR A 473 0.59 8.14 14.53
N SER A 474 1.68 7.43 14.18
CA SER A 474 2.60 6.84 15.14
C SER A 474 4.04 7.07 14.73
N THR A 475 4.91 7.17 15.74
CA THR A 475 6.36 7.04 15.60
C THR A 475 6.73 5.64 15.06
N ALA A 476 8.00 5.47 14.69
CA ALA A 476 8.52 4.15 14.37
C ALA A 476 8.43 3.26 15.62
N PHE A 477 8.12 1.99 15.43
CA PHE A 477 7.96 1.04 16.52
C PHE A 477 8.28 -0.37 16.03
N SER A 478 8.60 -1.26 16.96
CA SER A 478 8.84 -2.67 16.68
C SER A 478 7.74 -3.52 17.29
N LYS A 479 7.42 -4.65 16.65
CA LYS A 479 6.42 -5.58 17.16
C LYS A 479 6.75 -7.03 16.84
N PRO A 480 6.29 -7.99 17.65
CA PRO A 480 6.40 -9.39 17.33
C PRO A 480 5.49 -9.77 16.16
N VAL A 481 6.01 -10.64 15.29
CA VAL A 481 5.29 -11.29 14.18
C VAL A 481 5.67 -12.76 14.13
N ASP A 482 4.88 -13.54 13.40
CA ASP A 482 5.14 -14.96 13.15
C ASP A 482 6.52 -15.19 12.50
N THR A 483 7.19 -16.30 12.84
CA THR A 483 8.53 -16.64 12.34
C THR A 483 8.56 -16.77 10.82
N VAL A 484 7.47 -17.23 10.20
CA VAL A 484 7.34 -17.34 8.74
C VAL A 484 7.53 -15.98 8.07
N VAL A 485 7.16 -14.87 8.73
CA VAL A 485 7.41 -13.52 8.20
C VAL A 485 8.91 -13.21 8.13
N GLY A 486 9.67 -13.57 9.15
CA GLY A 486 11.12 -13.37 9.18
C GLY A 486 11.82 -14.17 8.08
N GLU A 487 11.48 -15.46 7.96
CA GLU A 487 12.11 -16.39 7.02
C GLU A 487 11.93 -15.97 5.55
N VAL A 488 10.72 -15.56 5.16
CA VAL A 488 10.48 -15.09 3.80
C VAL A 488 11.12 -13.73 3.52
N ILE A 489 11.28 -12.88 4.55
CA ILE A 489 11.99 -11.62 4.42
C ILE A 489 13.46 -11.90 4.16
N GLU A 490 14.12 -12.76 4.96
CA GLU A 490 15.51 -13.16 4.76
C GLU A 490 15.75 -13.77 3.38
N ALA A 491 14.85 -14.66 2.94
CA ALA A 491 14.92 -15.26 1.62
C ALA A 491 14.86 -14.20 0.50
N TRP A 492 14.00 -13.20 0.64
CA TRP A 492 13.97 -12.08 -0.31
C TRP A 492 15.19 -11.18 -0.19
N GLU A 493 15.66 -10.86 1.01
CA GLU A 493 16.85 -10.01 1.21
C GLU A 493 18.10 -10.62 0.55
N LYS A 494 18.24 -11.95 0.60
CA LYS A 494 19.31 -12.69 -0.07
C LYS A 494 19.26 -12.57 -1.60
N ASP A 495 18.07 -12.67 -2.18
CA ASP A 495 17.87 -12.63 -3.64
C ASP A 495 17.73 -11.21 -4.21
N ARG A 496 17.61 -10.20 -3.34
CA ARG A 496 17.34 -8.81 -3.73
C ARG A 496 18.59 -8.21 -4.40
N PRO A 497 18.48 -7.71 -5.65
CA PRO A 497 19.60 -7.02 -6.28
C PRO A 497 20.02 -5.75 -5.54
N THR A 498 21.31 -5.43 -5.57
CA THR A 498 21.84 -4.14 -5.14
C THR A 498 21.21 -3.02 -5.95
N GLN A 499 20.66 -2.02 -5.27
CA GLN A 499 19.85 -0.97 -5.87
C GLN A 499 20.12 0.36 -5.15
N MET A 500 19.74 1.47 -5.78
CA MET A 500 19.88 2.79 -5.17
C MET A 500 18.94 2.96 -3.96
N LYS A 501 19.42 3.73 -2.98
CA LYS A 501 18.59 4.27 -1.92
C LYS A 501 17.53 5.20 -2.50
N ILE A 502 16.34 5.17 -1.92
CA ILE A 502 15.19 5.98 -2.34
C ILE A 502 14.84 6.92 -1.19
N ILE A 503 14.55 8.18 -1.52
CA ILE A 503 14.10 9.15 -0.52
C ILE A 503 12.73 8.72 0.02
N ASP A 504 12.64 8.52 1.33
CA ASP A 504 11.36 8.28 1.99
C ASP A 504 10.55 9.59 2.03
N PRO A 505 9.34 9.62 1.45
CA PRO A 505 8.54 10.85 1.38
C PRO A 505 8.07 11.36 2.74
N LYS A 506 8.17 10.57 3.82
CA LYS A 506 7.79 11.00 5.17
C LYS A 506 8.96 11.47 6.02
N THR A 507 10.12 10.82 5.92
CA THR A 507 11.31 11.21 6.73
C THR A 507 12.28 12.09 5.96
N GLY A 508 12.25 12.09 4.63
CA GLY A 508 13.27 12.74 3.80
C GLY A 508 14.59 11.97 3.70
N GLU A 509 14.75 10.87 4.43
CA GLU A 509 15.98 10.08 4.46
C GLU A 509 16.15 9.22 3.20
N LEU A 510 17.40 8.97 2.81
CA LEU A 510 17.77 7.97 1.81
C LEU A 510 17.71 6.57 2.41
N VAL A 511 16.77 5.76 1.96
CA VAL A 511 16.45 4.44 2.55
C VAL A 511 16.60 3.32 1.52
N ASP A 512 17.18 2.22 1.94
CA ASP A 512 17.08 0.94 1.25
C ASP A 512 15.75 0.27 1.61
N TYR A 513 14.77 0.33 0.71
CA TYR A 513 13.50 -0.35 0.94
C TYR A 513 13.62 -1.86 0.73
N LEU A 514 13.02 -2.64 1.63
CA LEU A 514 12.89 -4.09 1.53
C LEU A 514 12.21 -4.44 0.20
N PHE A 515 11.01 -3.92 -0.04
CA PHE A 515 10.27 -4.13 -1.28
C PHE A 515 10.64 -3.10 -2.35
N ALA A 516 11.83 -3.28 -2.94
CA ALA A 516 12.30 -2.53 -4.10
C ALA A 516 12.85 -3.45 -5.19
N TYR A 517 12.54 -3.13 -6.44
CA TYR A 517 13.05 -3.86 -7.60
C TYR A 517 13.28 -2.90 -8.76
N ARG A 518 14.38 -3.07 -9.49
CA ARG A 518 14.81 -2.17 -10.60
C ARG A 518 14.97 -0.71 -10.16
N SER A 519 15.58 -0.50 -8.99
CA SER A 519 15.78 0.79 -8.31
C SER A 519 14.48 1.59 -8.19
N LYS A 520 13.40 0.90 -7.83
CA LYS A 520 12.07 1.48 -7.64
C LYS A 520 11.36 0.80 -6.49
N ALA A 521 10.75 1.60 -5.63
CA ALA A 521 9.83 1.12 -4.62
C ALA A 521 8.64 0.38 -5.24
N LEU A 522 8.09 -0.58 -4.49
CA LEU A 522 6.90 -1.34 -4.85
C LEU A 522 5.76 -0.44 -5.34
N GLY A 523 5.14 -0.82 -6.47
CA GLY A 523 4.09 -0.04 -7.10
C GLY A 523 2.86 0.12 -6.19
N CYS A 524 2.35 1.34 -6.04
CA CYS A 524 1.26 1.67 -5.10
C CYS A 524 -0.05 0.90 -5.34
N ALA A 525 -0.28 0.40 -6.56
CA ALA A 525 -1.48 -0.36 -6.90
C ALA A 525 -1.27 -1.88 -6.87
N TYR A 526 -0.03 -2.37 -6.76
CA TYR A 526 0.29 -3.77 -7.02
C TYR A 526 -0.41 -4.74 -6.07
N LEU A 527 -0.37 -4.48 -4.75
CA LEU A 527 -1.01 -5.37 -3.78
C LEU A 527 -2.51 -5.49 -4.03
N ASN A 528 -3.23 -4.37 -4.10
CA ASN A 528 -4.69 -4.37 -4.23
C ASN A 528 -5.22 -4.74 -5.62
N ASN A 529 -4.51 -4.36 -6.70
CA ASN A 529 -5.02 -4.55 -8.06
C ASN A 529 -4.41 -5.76 -8.78
N THR A 530 -3.41 -6.42 -8.19
CA THR A 530 -2.73 -7.55 -8.83
C THR A 530 -2.54 -8.71 -7.88
N LEU A 531 -1.82 -8.53 -6.76
CA LEU A 531 -1.48 -9.65 -5.88
C LEU A 531 -2.69 -10.24 -5.14
N ILE A 532 -3.55 -9.40 -4.55
CA ILE A 532 -4.75 -9.88 -3.86
C ILE A 532 -5.67 -10.66 -4.82
N PRO A 533 -6.00 -10.15 -6.03
CA PRO A 533 -6.74 -10.93 -7.01
C PRO A 533 -6.09 -12.28 -7.38
N VAL A 534 -4.76 -12.33 -7.53
CA VAL A 534 -4.02 -13.57 -7.80
C VAL A 534 -4.17 -14.56 -6.65
N LEU A 535 -4.05 -14.09 -5.41
CA LEU A 535 -4.24 -14.93 -4.22
C LEU A 535 -5.67 -15.43 -4.09
N CYS A 536 -6.66 -14.59 -4.42
CA CYS A 536 -8.07 -15.01 -4.45
C CYS A 536 -8.30 -16.10 -5.51
N ALA A 537 -7.76 -15.93 -6.72
CA ALA A 537 -7.89 -16.91 -7.79
C ALA A 537 -7.25 -18.25 -7.40
N LYS A 538 -6.05 -18.22 -6.81
CA LYS A 538 -5.35 -19.41 -6.30
C LYS A 538 -6.11 -20.10 -5.17
N ALA A 539 -6.73 -19.33 -4.29
CA ALA A 539 -7.57 -19.82 -3.20
C ALA A 539 -8.96 -20.34 -3.66
N GLY A 540 -9.32 -20.17 -4.94
CA GLY A 540 -10.63 -20.54 -5.45
C GLY A 540 -11.78 -19.69 -4.87
N ILE A 541 -11.50 -18.43 -4.51
CA ILE A 541 -12.47 -17.50 -3.93
C ILE A 541 -12.65 -16.25 -4.80
N PRO A 542 -13.82 -15.59 -4.78
CA PRO A 542 -14.00 -14.30 -5.45
C PRO A 542 -13.14 -13.18 -4.84
N ASP A 543 -12.79 -12.16 -5.64
CA ASP A 543 -12.04 -10.99 -5.17
C ASP A 543 -12.89 -9.97 -4.36
N LYS A 544 -14.17 -10.29 -4.18
CA LYS A 544 -15.18 -9.52 -3.45
C LYS A 544 -16.07 -10.49 -2.66
N ASP A 545 -16.39 -10.13 -1.43
CA ASP A 545 -17.40 -10.82 -0.62
C ASP A 545 -18.60 -9.90 -0.37
N VAL A 546 -19.50 -10.33 0.53
CA VAL A 546 -20.69 -9.57 0.94
C VAL A 546 -20.37 -8.18 1.51
N ARG A 547 -19.15 -7.95 2.02
CA ARG A 547 -18.66 -6.65 2.53
C ARG A 547 -17.86 -5.86 1.50
N GLY A 548 -17.79 -6.36 0.26
CA GLY A 548 -17.15 -5.73 -0.89
C GLY A 548 -15.78 -6.32 -1.21
N ARG A 549 -14.96 -5.54 -1.94
CA ARG A 549 -13.64 -6.02 -2.41
C ARG A 549 -12.70 -6.38 -1.26
N ILE A 550 -11.98 -7.47 -1.42
CA ILE A 550 -10.86 -7.83 -0.53
C ILE A 550 -9.73 -6.83 -0.79
N THR A 551 -9.21 -6.20 0.28
CA THR A 551 -8.18 -5.16 0.16
C THR A 551 -7.14 -5.31 1.25
N SER A 552 -6.02 -4.63 1.08
CA SER A 552 -4.91 -4.64 2.03
C SER A 552 -5.31 -4.23 3.45
N HIS A 553 -6.24 -3.29 3.58
CA HIS A 553 -6.72 -2.82 4.89
C HIS A 553 -7.65 -3.82 5.58
N ARG A 554 -8.34 -4.69 4.82
CA ARG A 554 -9.23 -5.70 5.39
C ARG A 554 -8.44 -6.78 6.13
N ALA A 555 -7.32 -7.24 5.58
CA ALA A 555 -6.40 -8.16 6.27
C ALA A 555 -5.99 -7.65 7.66
N ARG A 556 -5.54 -6.38 7.74
CA ARG A 556 -5.23 -5.74 9.03
C ARG A 556 -6.42 -5.76 9.99
N SER A 557 -7.62 -5.52 9.48
CA SER A 557 -8.84 -5.53 10.30
C SER A 557 -9.16 -6.94 10.81
N THR A 558 -8.99 -7.95 9.96
CA THR A 558 -9.17 -9.36 10.30
C THR A 558 -8.20 -9.79 11.40
N ILE A 559 -6.90 -9.56 11.21
CA ILE A 559 -5.87 -9.97 12.18
C ILE A 559 -6.09 -9.27 13.52
N ALA A 560 -6.37 -7.96 13.53
CA ALA A 560 -6.62 -7.22 14.77
C ALA A 560 -7.84 -7.76 15.53
N THR A 561 -8.92 -8.10 14.81
CA THR A 561 -10.14 -8.64 15.41
C THR A 561 -9.91 -10.06 15.92
N GLN A 562 -9.13 -10.88 15.21
CA GLN A 562 -8.76 -12.24 15.62
C GLN A 562 -7.86 -12.23 16.86
N LEU A 563 -6.82 -11.40 16.91
CA LEU A 563 -5.96 -11.25 18.10
C LEU A 563 -6.74 -10.79 19.34
N PHE A 564 -7.71 -9.89 19.16
CA PHE A 564 -8.57 -9.46 20.26
C PHE A 564 -9.56 -10.55 20.69
N ASN A 565 -10.05 -11.39 19.77
CA ASN A 565 -11.04 -12.43 20.05
C ASN A 565 -10.43 -13.84 20.23
N ALA A 566 -9.10 -13.96 20.29
CA ALA A 566 -8.41 -15.22 20.51
C ALA A 566 -8.77 -15.84 21.87
N ARG A 567 -8.47 -17.14 22.02
CA ARG A 567 -8.65 -17.88 23.29
C ARG A 567 -7.90 -17.19 24.43
N GLU A 568 -6.66 -16.80 24.16
CA GLU A 568 -5.84 -15.94 25.00
C GLU A 568 -5.68 -14.60 24.29
N PRO A 569 -6.58 -13.63 24.56
CA PRO A 569 -6.67 -12.41 23.77
C PRO A 569 -5.62 -11.39 24.21
N MET A 570 -5.14 -10.61 23.25
CA MET A 570 -4.46 -9.34 23.57
C MET A 570 -5.46 -8.37 24.21
N SER A 571 -5.04 -7.69 25.28
CA SER A 571 -5.74 -6.54 25.83
C SER A 571 -5.84 -5.40 24.80
N LEU A 572 -6.72 -4.44 25.06
CA LEU A 572 -6.90 -3.28 24.18
C LEU A 572 -5.59 -2.48 23.99
N PHE A 573 -4.78 -2.36 25.05
CA PHE A 573 -3.54 -1.60 25.04
C PHE A 573 -2.39 -2.35 24.35
N GLU A 574 -2.31 -3.67 24.53
CA GLU A 574 -1.35 -4.50 23.79
C GLU A 574 -1.66 -4.48 22.29
N LEU A 575 -2.94 -4.62 21.93
CA LEU A 575 -3.36 -4.52 20.53
C LEU A 575 -3.12 -3.10 19.99
N GLN A 576 -3.30 -2.06 20.80
CA GLN A 576 -2.97 -0.68 20.43
C GLN A 576 -1.48 -0.54 20.11
N ALA A 577 -0.60 -1.09 20.94
CA ALA A 577 0.84 -1.09 20.72
C ALA A 577 1.21 -1.88 19.46
N TRP A 578 0.65 -3.09 19.29
CA TRP A 578 0.90 -3.95 18.12
C TRP A 578 0.41 -3.32 16.80
N LEU A 579 -0.68 -2.54 16.84
CA LEU A 579 -1.18 -1.79 15.70
C LEU A 579 -0.46 -0.46 15.47
N GLY A 580 0.31 0.04 16.43
CA GLY A 580 0.92 1.37 16.37
C GLY A 580 -0.15 2.48 16.35
N HIS A 581 -1.13 2.40 17.23
CA HIS A 581 -2.15 3.46 17.39
C HIS A 581 -1.76 4.39 18.54
N LYS A 582 -1.82 5.70 18.30
CA LYS A 582 -1.58 6.70 19.35
C LYS A 582 -2.72 6.80 20.36
N HIS A 583 -3.95 6.58 19.93
CA HIS A 583 -5.15 6.72 20.77
C HIS A 583 -5.94 5.40 20.83
N PRO A 584 -6.41 4.98 22.02
CA PRO A 584 -7.20 3.75 22.18
C PRO A 584 -8.48 3.74 21.35
N SER A 585 -9.09 4.91 21.13
CA SER A 585 -10.32 5.06 20.32
C SER A 585 -10.18 4.54 18.90
N SER A 586 -8.97 4.59 18.32
CA SER A 586 -8.69 4.02 17.00
C SER A 586 -8.64 2.48 17.02
N THR A 587 -8.24 1.90 18.15
CA THR A 587 -8.17 0.44 18.36
C THR A 587 -9.54 -0.14 18.72
N GLN A 588 -10.38 0.61 19.45
CA GLN A 588 -11.73 0.20 19.82
C GLN A 588 -12.58 -0.25 18.62
N HIS A 589 -12.32 0.30 17.43
CA HIS A 589 -12.99 -0.14 16.20
C HIS A 589 -12.78 -1.62 15.86
N TYR A 590 -11.69 -2.25 16.30
CA TYR A 590 -11.39 -3.67 16.09
C TYR A 590 -11.79 -4.55 17.28
N ALA A 591 -12.17 -3.93 18.40
CA ALA A 591 -12.45 -4.60 19.67
C ALA A 591 -13.92 -5.06 19.80
N LYS A 592 -14.60 -5.33 18.68
CA LYS A 592 -15.96 -5.88 18.73
C LYS A 592 -15.87 -7.32 19.25
N ILE A 593 -16.49 -7.56 20.40
CA ILE A 593 -16.52 -8.88 21.03
C ILE A 593 -17.43 -9.79 20.23
N ASN A 594 -16.92 -10.95 19.82
CA ASN A 594 -17.75 -11.97 19.17
C ASN A 594 -18.72 -12.60 20.17
N PRO A 595 -19.94 -13.01 19.76
CA PRO A 595 -20.92 -13.61 20.66
C PRO A 595 -20.36 -14.77 21.48
N SER A 596 -19.60 -15.68 20.86
CA SER A 596 -18.97 -16.81 21.55
C SER A 596 -17.99 -16.39 22.65
N LYS A 597 -17.20 -15.32 22.44
CA LYS A 597 -16.31 -14.77 23.46
C LYS A 597 -17.10 -14.12 24.59
N LEU A 598 -18.18 -13.41 24.27
CA LEU A 598 -19.06 -12.81 25.27
C LEU A 598 -19.70 -13.90 26.14
N THR A 599 -20.22 -14.96 25.52
CA THR A 599 -20.78 -16.12 26.23
C THR A 599 -19.75 -16.74 27.17
N LYS A 600 -18.54 -17.07 26.68
CA LYS A 600 -17.46 -17.62 27.53
C LYS A 600 -17.02 -16.67 28.64
N SER A 601 -17.00 -15.36 28.37
CA SER A 601 -16.64 -14.36 29.38
C SER A 601 -17.74 -14.23 30.44
N TYR A 602 -19.00 -14.36 30.04
CA TYR A 602 -20.15 -14.38 30.93
C TYR A 602 -20.18 -15.65 31.79
N GLU A 603 -19.96 -16.81 31.20
CA GLU A 603 -19.80 -18.10 31.90
C GLU A 603 -18.63 -18.02 32.90
N LYS A 604 -17.45 -17.58 32.46
CA LYS A 604 -16.27 -17.43 33.35
C LYS A 604 -16.47 -16.37 34.44
N ALA A 605 -17.30 -15.36 34.20
CA ALA A 605 -17.66 -14.41 35.25
C ALA A 605 -18.46 -15.08 36.37
N GLY A 606 -19.02 -16.28 36.13
CA GLY A 606 -19.75 -17.06 37.12
C GLY A 606 -20.92 -16.27 37.68
N TYR A 607 -21.54 -15.38 36.89
CA TYR A 607 -22.58 -14.48 37.40
C TYR A 607 -23.73 -15.26 38.04
N PHE A 608 -24.13 -16.36 37.41
CA PHE A 608 -25.16 -17.26 37.93
C PHE A 608 -24.71 -17.95 39.25
N GLU A 609 -23.51 -18.53 39.27
CA GLU A 609 -22.95 -19.23 40.44
C GLU A 609 -22.65 -18.29 41.62
N ARG A 610 -22.16 -17.08 41.35
CA ARG A 610 -21.86 -16.05 42.37
C ARG A 610 -23.13 -15.50 43.02
N ASN A 611 -24.22 -15.41 42.27
CA ASN A 611 -25.50 -14.96 42.81
C ASN A 611 -26.22 -16.05 43.63
N ILE A 612 -25.94 -17.33 43.36
CA ILE A 612 -26.43 -18.45 44.19
C ILE A 612 -25.65 -18.56 45.51
N ARG A 613 -24.36 -18.18 45.55
CA ARG A 613 -23.57 -18.12 46.81
C ARG A 613 -24.09 -17.13 47.87
N ALA A 614 -25.12 -16.34 47.57
CA ALA A 614 -25.70 -15.42 48.55
C ALA A 614 -26.65 -16.12 49.54
N ILE A 615 -27.13 -17.33 49.24
CA ILE A 615 -27.90 -18.17 50.16
C ILE A 615 -27.59 -19.64 49.84
N GLU A 616 -26.71 -20.29 50.61
CA GLU A 616 -26.50 -21.74 50.46
C GLU A 616 -27.77 -22.47 50.93
N VAL A 617 -28.47 -23.12 49.98
CA VAL A 617 -29.66 -23.93 50.25
C VAL A 617 -29.28 -25.39 50.11
N LEU A 618 -29.35 -26.12 51.21
CA LEU A 618 -29.26 -27.58 51.21
C LEU A 618 -30.61 -28.16 50.82
N ILE A 619 -30.61 -29.15 49.91
CA ILE A 619 -31.82 -29.83 49.44
C ILE A 619 -31.72 -31.31 49.79
N ASP A 620 -32.69 -31.82 50.55
CA ASP A 620 -32.85 -33.25 50.79
C ASP A 620 -33.54 -33.91 49.58
N GLN A 621 -32.73 -34.50 48.71
CA GLN A 621 -33.20 -35.09 47.45
C GLN A 621 -34.04 -36.36 47.66
N ASP A 622 -33.94 -37.04 48.80
CA ASP A 622 -34.66 -38.28 49.05
C ASP A 622 -36.12 -38.03 49.40
N VAL A 623 -36.39 -36.99 50.19
CA VAL A 623 -37.75 -36.52 50.50
C VAL A 623 -38.47 -36.11 49.21
N VAL A 624 -37.77 -35.40 48.32
CA VAL A 624 -38.30 -34.99 47.00
C VAL A 624 -38.57 -36.20 46.12
N ARG A 625 -37.63 -37.15 45.99
CA ARG A 625 -37.78 -38.33 45.13
C ARG A 625 -38.86 -39.29 45.62
N LYS A 626 -39.06 -39.40 46.93
CA LYS A 626 -40.10 -40.25 47.54
C LYS A 626 -41.48 -39.58 47.56
N GLY A 627 -41.60 -38.34 47.09
CA GLY A 627 -42.87 -37.60 47.06
C GLY A 627 -43.37 -37.11 48.42
N LEU A 628 -42.51 -37.09 49.44
CA LEU A 628 -42.85 -36.74 50.83
C LEU A 628 -42.66 -35.24 51.14
N ALA A 629 -42.43 -34.41 50.12
CA ALA A 629 -42.15 -32.98 50.25
C ALA A 629 -43.30 -32.16 50.87
N ALA A 630 -44.51 -32.73 50.98
CA ALA A 630 -45.65 -32.12 51.67
C ALA A 630 -45.66 -32.40 53.18
N GLU A 631 -44.94 -33.41 53.65
CA GLU A 631 -44.95 -33.88 55.05
C GLU A 631 -43.61 -33.65 55.76
N GLU A 632 -42.49 -33.68 55.02
CA GLU A 632 -41.14 -33.49 55.55
C GLU A 632 -40.43 -32.29 54.89
N ALA A 633 -39.69 -31.51 55.70
CA ALA A 633 -38.89 -30.40 55.20
C ALA A 633 -37.77 -30.90 54.27
N TRP A 634 -37.74 -30.37 53.05
CA TRP A 634 -36.80 -30.77 51.99
C TRP A 634 -35.87 -29.65 51.52
N LYS A 635 -36.17 -28.39 51.87
CA LYS A 635 -35.31 -27.21 51.66
C LYS A 635 -34.78 -26.70 53.00
N PHE A 636 -33.49 -26.43 53.06
CA PHE A 636 -32.81 -25.95 54.24
C PHE A 636 -31.92 -24.74 53.86
N PHE A 637 -32.32 -23.54 54.26
CA PHE A 637 -31.56 -22.31 54.03
C PHE A 637 -30.50 -22.14 55.13
N ASP A 638 -29.22 -22.03 54.78
CA ASP A 638 -28.14 -21.85 55.76
C ASP A 638 -28.12 -20.42 56.33
N LEU A 639 -28.25 -20.30 57.66
CA LEU A 639 -28.21 -19.06 58.42
C LEU A 639 -26.85 -18.83 59.11
N GLY A 640 -25.86 -19.68 58.86
CA GLY A 640 -24.56 -19.70 59.52
C GLY A 640 -24.56 -20.52 60.82
N HIS A 641 -25.50 -20.24 61.73
CA HIS A 641 -25.61 -20.91 63.04
C HIS A 641 -26.63 -22.08 63.09
N GLY A 642 -27.44 -22.23 62.04
CA GLY A 642 -28.47 -23.25 61.88
C GLY A 642 -29.12 -23.15 60.51
N TYR A 643 -30.08 -24.03 60.23
CA TYR A 643 -30.82 -24.08 58.97
C TYR A 643 -32.27 -23.62 59.17
N CYS A 644 -32.81 -22.89 58.21
CA CYS A 644 -34.24 -22.57 58.14
C CYS A 644 -34.94 -23.52 57.16
N THR A 645 -36.02 -24.16 57.62
CA THR A 645 -36.85 -25.08 56.82
C THR A 645 -38.09 -24.43 56.21
N TYR A 646 -38.31 -23.14 56.46
CA TYR A 646 -39.46 -22.42 55.92
C TYR A 646 -39.29 -22.17 54.42
N ASP A 647 -40.22 -22.68 53.61
CA ASP A 647 -40.15 -22.65 52.14
C ASP A 647 -40.11 -21.24 51.53
N PHE A 648 -40.67 -20.23 52.23
CA PHE A 648 -40.71 -18.82 51.82
C PHE A 648 -39.75 -17.95 52.65
N PHE A 649 -38.55 -18.47 52.95
CA PHE A 649 -37.55 -17.76 53.75
C PHE A 649 -37.23 -16.35 53.22
N ASP A 650 -37.24 -16.14 51.91
CA ASP A 650 -37.03 -14.84 51.26
C ASP A 650 -38.04 -13.76 51.70
N GLN A 651 -39.26 -14.18 52.08
CA GLN A 651 -40.36 -13.33 52.51
C GLN A 651 -40.49 -13.27 54.04
N CYS A 652 -39.64 -13.96 54.80
CA CYS A 652 -39.74 -14.02 56.25
C CYS A 652 -39.36 -12.67 56.91
N PRO A 653 -40.27 -12.04 57.70
CA PRO A 653 -40.00 -10.78 58.38
C PRO A 653 -39.00 -10.93 59.54
N HIS A 654 -38.75 -12.16 60.01
CA HIS A 654 -37.89 -12.47 61.15
C HIS A 654 -36.54 -13.10 60.76
N ARG A 655 -36.11 -12.93 59.50
CA ARG A 655 -34.87 -13.53 58.93
C ARG A 655 -33.56 -13.29 59.69
N MET A 656 -33.55 -12.38 60.66
CA MET A 656 -32.40 -12.06 61.51
C MET A 656 -32.54 -12.58 62.97
N ALA A 657 -33.64 -13.24 63.31
CA ALA A 657 -33.97 -13.71 64.66
C ALA A 657 -34.55 -15.14 64.66
N CYS A 658 -33.95 -16.04 63.86
CA CYS A 658 -34.52 -17.36 63.58
C CYS A 658 -34.35 -18.40 64.70
N ALA A 659 -33.42 -18.24 65.64
CA ALA A 659 -33.04 -19.32 66.58
C ALA A 659 -34.16 -19.81 67.53
N GLN A 660 -35.25 -19.05 67.66
CA GLN A 660 -36.44 -19.40 68.47
C GLN A 660 -37.66 -19.78 67.61
N CYS A 661 -37.51 -19.84 66.29
CA CYS A 661 -38.58 -20.17 65.35
C CYS A 661 -38.77 -21.68 65.24
N SER A 662 -40.01 -22.15 65.09
CA SER A 662 -40.34 -23.57 64.89
C SER A 662 -39.76 -24.17 63.60
N PHE A 663 -39.40 -23.34 62.62
CA PHE A 663 -38.76 -23.76 61.37
C PHE A 663 -37.23 -23.82 61.45
N TYR A 664 -36.63 -23.52 62.60
CA TYR A 664 -35.18 -23.52 62.81
C TYR A 664 -34.66 -24.91 63.18
N VAL A 665 -33.57 -25.31 62.55
CA VAL A 665 -32.85 -26.56 62.83
C VAL A 665 -31.41 -26.21 63.19
N ALA A 666 -30.99 -26.49 64.42
CA ALA A 666 -29.62 -26.21 64.86
C ALA A 666 -28.59 -27.07 64.10
N LYS A 667 -27.46 -26.47 63.70
CA LYS A 667 -26.35 -27.18 63.01
C LYS A 667 -25.74 -28.30 63.86
N GLU A 668 -25.77 -28.15 65.18
CA GLU A 668 -25.27 -29.16 66.13
C GLU A 668 -26.19 -30.38 66.26
N SER A 669 -27.39 -30.35 65.68
CA SER A 669 -28.26 -31.52 65.66
C SER A 669 -27.67 -32.62 64.77
N THR A 670 -27.76 -33.88 65.21
CA THR A 670 -27.29 -35.05 64.46
C THR A 670 -27.91 -35.10 63.06
N ARG A 671 -29.17 -34.66 62.91
CA ARG A 671 -29.87 -34.57 61.62
C ARG A 671 -29.23 -33.54 60.68
N ALA A 672 -28.88 -32.35 61.19
CA ALA A 672 -28.25 -31.30 60.39
C ALA A 672 -26.83 -31.70 59.93
N GLN A 673 -26.03 -32.30 60.82
CA GLN A 673 -24.69 -32.78 60.50
C GLN A 673 -24.70 -33.87 59.42
N ILE A 674 -25.65 -34.80 59.49
CA ILE A 674 -25.81 -35.87 58.49
C ILE A 674 -26.24 -35.31 57.13
N LEU A 675 -27.17 -34.35 57.10
CA LEU A 675 -27.62 -33.69 55.87
C LEU A 675 -26.50 -32.88 55.21
N GLU A 676 -25.72 -32.12 56.00
CA GLU A 676 -24.59 -31.34 55.53
C GLU A 676 -23.45 -32.24 55.01
N ALA A 677 -23.12 -33.33 55.72
CA ALA A 677 -22.13 -34.31 55.29
C ALA A 677 -22.54 -35.00 53.97
N LYS A 678 -23.81 -35.41 53.84
CA LYS A 678 -24.35 -36.00 52.62
C LYS A 678 -24.32 -35.02 51.44
N ALA A 679 -24.72 -33.77 51.65
CA ALA A 679 -24.68 -32.73 50.63
C ALA A 679 -23.24 -32.43 50.16
N ASN A 680 -22.28 -32.41 51.09
CA ASN A 680 -20.86 -32.22 50.78
C ASN A 680 -20.28 -33.37 49.93
N LEU A 681 -20.63 -34.63 50.23
CA LEU A 681 -20.22 -35.78 49.41
C LEU A 681 -20.85 -35.76 48.00
N LEU A 682 -22.11 -35.37 47.88
CA LEU A 682 -22.77 -35.18 46.59
C LEU A 682 -22.10 -34.06 45.76
N ARG A 683 -21.68 -32.97 46.42
CA ARG A 683 -20.96 -31.85 45.79
C ARG A 683 -19.57 -32.27 45.32
N LEU A 684 -18.82 -33.02 46.12
CA LEU A 684 -17.52 -33.58 45.74
C LEU A 684 -17.63 -34.46 44.48
N ARG A 685 -18.70 -35.25 44.36
CA ARG A 685 -18.97 -36.08 43.17
C ARG A 685 -19.32 -35.26 41.92
N GLN A 686 -19.92 -34.08 42.06
CA GLN A 686 -20.42 -33.28 40.94
C GLN A 686 -19.42 -32.21 40.47
N ASP A 687 -18.70 -31.58 41.39
CA ASP A 687 -17.88 -30.39 41.11
C ASP A 687 -16.39 -30.72 40.88
N ILE A 688 -15.91 -31.89 41.31
CA ILE A 688 -14.50 -32.29 41.23
C ILE A 688 -14.38 -33.58 40.39
N PRO A 689 -13.49 -33.63 39.38
CA PRO A 689 -13.18 -34.88 38.68
C PRO A 689 -12.40 -35.80 39.63
N LEU A 690 -13.08 -36.80 40.19
CA LEU A 690 -12.53 -37.79 41.12
C LEU A 690 -11.87 -38.95 40.38
N SER A 691 -10.76 -39.47 40.90
CA SER A 691 -10.19 -40.76 40.47
C SER A 691 -11.07 -41.93 40.92
N GLU A 692 -10.93 -43.11 40.30
CA GLU A 692 -11.70 -44.30 40.66
C GLU A 692 -11.71 -44.64 42.17
N PRO A 693 -10.58 -44.61 42.91
CA PRO A 693 -10.61 -44.85 44.36
C PRO A 693 -11.29 -43.74 45.16
N GLU A 694 -11.19 -42.48 44.72
CA GLU A 694 -11.87 -41.34 45.36
C GLU A 694 -13.39 -41.40 45.12
N LEU A 695 -13.82 -41.82 43.92
CA LEU A 695 -15.22 -42.04 43.60
C LEU A 695 -15.82 -43.16 44.48
N ALA A 696 -15.11 -44.29 44.61
CA ALA A 696 -15.56 -45.41 45.44
C ALA A 696 -15.70 -45.01 46.92
N ALA A 697 -14.75 -44.23 47.46
CA ALA A 697 -14.82 -43.72 48.83
C ALA A 697 -16.02 -42.76 49.04
N VAL A 698 -16.34 -41.94 48.04
CA VAL A 698 -17.50 -41.05 48.08
C VAL A 698 -18.82 -41.84 47.99
N GLU A 699 -18.89 -42.87 47.15
CA GLU A 699 -20.08 -43.74 47.03
C GLU A 699 -20.33 -44.58 48.28
N ASP A 700 -19.29 -45.17 48.88
CA ASP A 700 -19.39 -45.89 50.15
C ASP A 700 -19.82 -44.98 51.29
N GLY A 701 -19.28 -43.75 51.34
CA GLY A 701 -19.70 -42.72 52.29
C GLY A 701 -21.18 -42.36 52.13
N LEU A 702 -21.66 -42.16 50.90
CA LEU A 702 -23.07 -41.87 50.62
C LEU A 702 -23.98 -43.02 51.07
N ALA A 703 -23.61 -44.27 50.78
CA ALA A 703 -24.36 -45.45 51.20
C ALA A 703 -24.41 -45.62 52.73
N ALA A 704 -23.31 -45.34 53.42
CA ALA A 704 -23.23 -45.38 54.88
C ALA A 704 -24.14 -44.32 55.52
N TYR A 705 -24.15 -43.09 54.99
CA TYR A 705 -25.04 -42.03 55.46
C TYR A 705 -26.51 -42.31 55.15
N GLU A 706 -26.85 -42.86 53.99
CA GLU A 706 -28.22 -43.28 53.67
C GLU A 706 -28.75 -44.35 54.64
N LYS A 707 -27.90 -45.32 55.00
CA LYS A 707 -28.22 -46.34 55.99
C LYS A 707 -28.41 -45.74 57.40
N LEU A 708 -27.57 -44.76 57.76
CA LEU A 708 -27.68 -44.07 59.05
C LEU A 708 -28.95 -43.20 59.13
N ILE A 709 -29.31 -42.48 58.06
CA ILE A 709 -30.56 -41.71 57.95
C ILE A 709 -31.77 -42.64 58.09
N ALA A 710 -31.75 -43.79 57.42
CA ALA A 710 -32.83 -44.78 57.51
C ALA A 710 -32.98 -45.33 58.94
N ASN A 711 -31.87 -45.59 59.64
CA ASN A 711 -31.89 -46.10 61.01
C ASN A 711 -32.35 -45.06 62.05
N LEU A 712 -32.13 -43.76 61.79
CA LEU A 712 -32.48 -42.68 62.70
C LEU A 712 -33.89 -42.11 62.49
N ARG A 713 -34.63 -42.56 61.47
CA ARG A 713 -36.00 -42.10 61.17
C ARG A 713 -37.00 -42.34 62.32
N ASP A 714 -36.79 -43.40 63.09
CA ASP A 714 -37.70 -43.81 64.17
C ASP A 714 -37.21 -43.46 65.59
N VAL A 715 -36.11 -42.69 65.71
CA VAL A 715 -35.59 -42.24 67.01
C VAL A 715 -36.23 -40.89 67.38
N PRO A 716 -37.06 -40.81 68.44
CA PRO A 716 -37.74 -39.57 68.80
C PRO A 716 -36.75 -38.49 69.27
N THR A 717 -36.91 -37.26 68.78
CA THR A 717 -36.16 -36.10 69.27
C THR A 717 -36.61 -35.69 70.68
N PRO A 718 -35.74 -35.06 71.49
CA PRO A 718 -35.99 -34.77 72.90
C PRO A 718 -37.28 -33.97 73.19
N ASP A 719 -37.76 -33.15 72.24
CA ASP A 719 -39.00 -32.36 72.41
C ASP A 719 -40.28 -33.22 72.40
N ARG A 720 -40.25 -34.44 71.86
CA ARG A 720 -41.41 -35.37 71.91
C ARG A 720 -41.53 -36.11 73.24
N LEU A 721 -40.50 -36.13 74.07
CA LEU A 721 -40.55 -36.75 75.40
C LEU A 721 -41.28 -35.88 76.43
N LEU A 722 -41.30 -34.55 76.24
CA LEU A 722 -41.96 -33.61 77.17
C LEU A 722 -43.48 -33.45 76.95
N GLN A 723 -44.03 -33.94 75.83
CA GLN A 723 -45.49 -33.91 75.59
C GLN A 723 -46.21 -35.23 75.93
N ILE A 724 -45.47 -36.29 76.29
CA ILE A 724 -46.06 -37.62 76.57
C ILE A 724 -46.19 -37.88 78.10
N GLU A 725 -45.50 -37.12 78.96
CA GLU A 725 -45.56 -37.32 80.43
C GLU A 725 -46.46 -36.34 81.21
N ALA A 726 -47.27 -35.51 80.54
CA ALA A 726 -48.23 -34.61 81.19
C ALA A 726 -49.70 -34.96 80.90
N ALA A 727 -50.14 -36.14 81.31
CA ALA A 727 -51.53 -36.42 81.68
C ALA A 727 -51.49 -37.49 82.77
N PRO A 728 -52.02 -37.24 84.00
CA PRO A 728 -53.47 -37.06 84.18
C PRO A 728 -53.92 -36.11 85.33
N ALA A 729 -55.24 -35.90 85.38
CA ALA A 729 -56.08 -35.39 86.49
C ALA A 729 -56.50 -33.90 86.48
N MET A 730 -57.74 -33.62 86.04
CA MET A 730 -58.84 -33.18 86.93
C MET A 730 -60.16 -32.95 86.16
N ARG A 731 -61.14 -33.81 86.49
CA ARG A 731 -62.56 -33.57 86.84
C ARG A 731 -63.35 -32.41 86.19
N LEU A 732 -64.49 -32.82 85.64
CA LEU A 732 -65.86 -32.39 86.02
C LEU A 732 -66.04 -30.95 86.53
N SER A 733 -66.68 -30.09 85.73
CA SER A 733 -67.79 -29.23 86.17
C SER A 733 -68.47 -28.54 84.97
N GLU A 734 -69.80 -28.67 84.94
CA GLU A 734 -70.77 -27.63 84.57
C GLU A 734 -71.10 -27.35 83.07
N ARG A 735 -72.25 -27.94 82.66
CA ARG A 735 -73.53 -27.31 82.26
C ARG A 735 -73.56 -25.82 81.86
N GLU A 736 -74.42 -25.59 80.84
CA GLU A 736 -75.19 -24.34 80.50
C GLU A 736 -74.30 -23.18 80.01
N GLU A 737 -74.49 -22.53 78.85
CA GLU A 737 -75.60 -22.32 77.88
C GLU A 737 -75.11 -22.42 76.43
#